data_AF-A0A317JSP0-F1
#
_entry.id   AF-A0A317JSP0-F1
#
_cell.length_a   1.000
_cell.length_b   1.000
_cell.length_c   1.000
_cell.angle_alpha   90.00
_cell.angle_beta   90.00
_cell.angle_gamma   90.00
#
_symmetry.space_group_name_H-M   'P 1'
#
loop_
_entity.id
_entity.type
_entity.pdbx_description
1 polymer ?
#
loop_
_entity_poly.entity_id
_entity_poly.type
_entity_poly.pdbx_seq_one_letter_code
_entity_poly.pdbx_strand_id
1 'polypeptide(L)'
;MLRRLTPVLLTLVVVALGITALAARPDNGTPGRSADFVVLAGVPGLRWDDVDPQTTPTLWRMAEQGSIGSLSARSAHRPTCPVDGWLTLGAGNFAAWNGSRQQGGCPPAGVTVEQPDGIGANLPDQESVVQYNQERLSWGTMPGSLSESVRCSVAVGPGAAVAAARPFGRVDRYEPILPADPAKLLGSCVLSIVDLGSVDGEDPASRAAQARQADAQLARVLAARPPRSLVLVAGISDTDLPSRLHVAIADGPGWGRGWLTSPSTAREGYLQLVDLAPTALAALGRPMPERLFLGRPAVSVGGRPADLRTAIDQPADADREAAAQRRVAGWFFALLAVAQVALAVAVLPLLRRARRHAGPHGPEPVSRRVVAAVELLLIAAALAVPAALLADAVPWWHGDHAGWWFAVVTALLIVGGTAAVRFTPGHDRTLGPLGAVAGLATLVVGADVLTGSRLQFNGVVGYSALEGGRYAGLGTVGLGVFIAGSLLSGGWLAQQVRRAWRPMVMVAVGGAAVVVVGSPYFGSDSIGAIALTAGLSIAAAICSGGWLTVSRLAWATMAGLAVTIGFAVVDLRRPAAERGSLGRFLAALGDGTGGLTMHRSSTSNIETLINSPLTILALAGAALVWFALLQPWGGLMRLFGIYPTIRAAMAGTGVAAAIGGVLGGSALDVAGAAGALVVPMAALASMRVLDHS
;
A
#
# COMPACT_ATOMS: atom_id res chain seq x y z
N MET A 1 -40.64 18.84 -13.94
CA MET A 1 -39.91 17.62 -14.35
C MET A 1 -38.40 17.67 -14.06
N LEU A 2 -37.67 18.75 -14.39
CA LEU A 2 -36.20 18.83 -14.19
C LEU A 2 -35.72 18.43 -12.78
N ARG A 3 -36.38 18.90 -11.70
CA ARG A 3 -36.02 18.57 -10.30
C ARG A 3 -36.09 17.07 -9.97
N ARG A 4 -36.88 16.27 -10.69
CA ARG A 4 -36.96 14.81 -10.52
C ARG A 4 -35.90 14.07 -11.36
N LEU A 5 -35.44 14.68 -12.45
CA LEU A 5 -34.41 14.12 -13.35
C LEU A 5 -32.99 14.45 -12.90
N THR A 6 -32.78 15.56 -12.19
CA THR A 6 -31.45 15.96 -11.66
C THR A 6 -30.71 14.85 -10.89
N PRO A 7 -31.34 14.10 -9.95
CA PRO A 7 -30.63 13.02 -9.27
C PRO A 7 -30.23 11.89 -10.23
N VAL A 8 -31.08 11.54 -11.20
CA VAL A 8 -30.78 10.51 -12.21
C VAL A 8 -29.61 10.93 -13.11
N LEU A 9 -29.61 12.19 -13.55
CA LEU A 9 -28.58 12.74 -14.42
C LEU A 9 -27.23 12.83 -13.70
N LEU A 10 -27.24 13.23 -12.42
CA LEU A 10 -26.03 13.24 -11.59
C LEU A 10 -25.51 11.82 -11.33
N THR A 11 -26.39 10.86 -11.05
CA THR A 11 -26.00 9.45 -10.93
C THR A 11 -25.36 8.94 -12.21
N LEU A 12 -25.93 9.24 -13.38
CA LEU A 12 -25.36 8.86 -14.67
C LEU A 12 -23.99 9.49 -14.91
N VAL A 13 -23.78 10.74 -14.49
CA VAL A 13 -22.47 11.40 -14.57
C VAL A 13 -21.45 10.72 -13.65
N VAL A 14 -21.83 10.37 -12.41
CA VAL A 14 -20.93 9.63 -11.49
C VAL A 14 -20.54 8.28 -12.11
N VAL A 15 -21.51 7.56 -12.68
CA VAL A 15 -21.26 6.29 -13.38
C VAL A 15 -20.34 6.48 -14.58
N ALA A 16 -20.60 7.48 -15.42
CA ALA A 16 -19.79 7.75 -16.61
C ALA A 16 -18.34 8.13 -16.25
N LEU A 17 -18.13 8.98 -15.23
CA LEU A 17 -16.80 9.33 -14.74
C LEU A 17 -16.05 8.12 -14.17
N GLY A 18 -16.74 7.26 -13.41
CA GLY A 18 -16.17 6.02 -12.89
C GLY A 18 -15.71 5.07 -14.00
N ILE A 19 -16.53 4.88 -15.04
CA ILE A 19 -16.22 3.99 -16.17
C ILE A 19 -15.07 4.55 -17.04
N THR A 20 -15.11 5.85 -17.37
CA THR A 20 -14.09 6.49 -18.21
C THR A 20 -12.70 6.49 -17.58
N ALA A 21 -12.61 6.64 -16.25
CA ALA A 21 -11.34 6.52 -15.53
C ALA A 21 -10.63 5.18 -15.77
N LEU A 22 -11.35 4.08 -16.02
CA LEU A 22 -10.77 2.73 -16.13
C LEU A 22 -10.40 2.30 -17.55
N ALA A 23 -11.04 2.90 -18.56
CA ALA A 23 -10.97 2.44 -19.94
C ALA A 23 -9.68 2.87 -20.64
N ALA A 24 -9.02 3.93 -20.16
CA ALA A 24 -7.73 4.36 -20.66
C ALA A 24 -6.62 3.64 -19.88
N ARG A 25 -5.87 2.74 -20.51
CA ARG A 25 -4.56 2.26 -20.03
C ARG A 25 -3.58 2.10 -21.20
N PRO A 26 -2.26 2.23 -20.94
CA PRO A 26 -1.25 1.91 -21.93
C PRO A 26 -1.15 0.39 -22.12
N ASP A 27 -0.92 -0.03 -23.37
CA ASP A 27 -0.60 -1.42 -23.72
C ASP A 27 0.78 -1.77 -23.15
N ASN A 28 0.80 -2.45 -22.01
CA ASN A 28 2.01 -3.14 -21.55
C ASN A 28 1.99 -4.53 -22.19
N GLY A 29 2.61 -4.64 -23.36
CA GLY A 29 2.64 -5.88 -24.13
C GLY A 29 3.03 -7.09 -23.26
N THR A 30 2.30 -8.19 -23.43
CA THR A 30 2.58 -9.43 -22.71
C THR A 30 3.99 -9.90 -23.04
N PRO A 31 4.86 -10.17 -22.03
CA PRO A 31 6.21 -10.65 -22.31
C PRO A 31 6.15 -11.97 -23.09
N GLY A 32 6.67 -11.96 -24.31
CA GLY A 32 6.83 -13.17 -25.14
C GLY A 32 8.04 -14.00 -24.69
N ARG A 33 8.15 -15.23 -25.22
CA ARG A 33 9.31 -16.11 -24.97
C ARG A 33 10.61 -15.38 -25.33
N SER A 34 11.47 -15.20 -24.35
CA SER A 34 12.74 -14.48 -24.49
C SER A 34 13.97 -15.39 -24.34
N ALA A 35 13.83 -16.55 -23.68
CA ALA A 35 14.94 -17.45 -23.40
C ALA A 35 14.59 -18.93 -23.66
N ASP A 36 15.64 -19.74 -23.87
CA ASP A 36 15.54 -21.20 -23.96
C ASP A 36 15.77 -21.88 -22.61
N PHE A 37 16.52 -21.21 -21.73
CA PHE A 37 16.88 -21.66 -20.38
C PHE A 37 16.72 -20.50 -19.38
N VAL A 38 16.38 -20.81 -18.13
CA VAL A 38 16.37 -19.82 -17.03
C VAL A 38 17.22 -20.33 -15.88
N VAL A 39 18.05 -19.45 -15.32
CA VAL A 39 18.80 -19.68 -14.09
C VAL A 39 18.32 -18.69 -13.04
N LEU A 40 17.75 -19.19 -11.95
CA LEU A 40 17.37 -18.42 -10.77
C LEU A 40 18.47 -18.57 -9.72
N ALA A 41 19.21 -17.52 -9.46
CA ALA A 41 20.27 -17.47 -8.48
C ALA A 41 19.80 -16.67 -7.24
N GLY A 42 19.57 -17.37 -6.13
CA GLY A 42 19.08 -16.78 -4.89
C GLY A 42 20.20 -16.59 -3.87
N VAL A 43 20.16 -15.45 -3.17
CA VAL A 43 21.11 -15.10 -2.11
C VAL A 43 20.35 -14.51 -0.91
N PRO A 44 19.96 -15.30 0.10
CA PRO A 44 19.39 -14.76 1.34
C PRO A 44 20.20 -13.57 1.88
N GLY A 45 19.53 -12.46 2.23
CA GLY A 45 20.18 -11.32 2.85
C GLY A 45 20.93 -10.35 1.92
N LEU A 46 21.01 -10.62 0.61
CA LEU A 46 21.71 -9.74 -0.35
C LEU A 46 20.96 -8.41 -0.57
N ARG A 47 21.66 -7.29 -0.38
CA ARG A 47 21.15 -5.93 -0.48
C ARG A 47 21.99 -5.10 -1.46
N TRP A 48 21.44 -3.98 -1.91
CA TRP A 48 22.15 -3.06 -2.82
C TRP A 48 23.42 -2.47 -2.19
N ASP A 49 23.45 -2.34 -0.85
CA ASP A 49 24.65 -1.94 -0.09
C ASP A 49 25.81 -2.96 -0.20
N ASP A 50 25.56 -4.21 -0.60
CA ASP A 50 26.59 -5.25 -0.76
C ASP A 50 27.15 -5.33 -2.21
N VAL A 51 26.62 -4.52 -3.13
CA VAL A 51 27.01 -4.51 -4.56
C VAL A 51 28.00 -3.38 -4.84
N ASP A 52 29.28 -3.73 -5.02
CA ASP A 52 30.38 -2.79 -5.19
C ASP A 52 31.40 -3.31 -6.22
N PRO A 53 31.98 -2.45 -7.09
CA PRO A 53 32.91 -2.87 -8.14
C PRO A 53 34.19 -3.55 -7.65
N GLN A 54 34.60 -3.35 -6.39
CA GLN A 54 35.82 -3.96 -5.84
C GLN A 54 35.52 -5.29 -5.16
N THR A 55 34.45 -5.36 -4.37
CA THR A 55 34.12 -6.55 -3.56
C THR A 55 33.29 -7.58 -4.32
N THR A 56 32.35 -7.12 -5.14
CA THR A 56 31.40 -7.95 -5.89
C THR A 56 31.38 -7.54 -7.39
N PRO A 57 32.53 -7.68 -8.09
CA PRO A 57 32.69 -7.20 -9.46
C PRO A 57 31.80 -7.92 -10.48
N THR A 58 31.34 -9.14 -10.19
CA THR A 58 30.47 -9.90 -11.09
C THR A 58 29.04 -9.38 -11.02
N LEU A 59 28.50 -9.20 -9.81
CA LEU A 59 27.21 -8.57 -9.53
C LEU A 59 27.18 -7.16 -10.11
N TRP A 60 28.25 -6.38 -9.90
CA TRP A 60 28.39 -5.03 -10.45
C TRP A 60 28.26 -5.01 -11.97
N ARG A 61 29.02 -5.86 -12.67
CA ARG A 61 29.01 -5.93 -14.14
C ARG A 61 27.67 -6.45 -14.68
N MET A 62 27.07 -7.42 -14.01
CA MET A 62 25.75 -7.93 -14.37
C MET A 62 24.67 -6.85 -14.19
N ALA A 63 24.72 -6.07 -13.12
CA ALA A 63 23.83 -4.92 -12.89
C ALA A 63 24.05 -3.78 -13.89
N GLU A 64 25.29 -3.60 -14.37
CA GLU A 64 25.61 -2.60 -15.38
C GLU A 64 24.97 -2.94 -16.73
N GLN A 65 25.06 -4.20 -17.14
CA GLN A 65 24.58 -4.68 -18.45
C GLN A 65 23.09 -5.03 -18.46
N GLY A 66 22.61 -5.58 -17.34
CA GLY A 66 21.26 -6.09 -17.19
C GLY A 66 20.23 -5.07 -16.71
N SER A 67 19.03 -5.58 -16.47
CA SER A 67 17.96 -4.84 -15.82
C SER A 67 18.04 -5.00 -14.32
N ILE A 68 17.81 -3.92 -13.56
CA ILE A 68 17.92 -3.93 -12.09
C ILE A 68 16.64 -3.45 -11.41
N GLY A 69 16.39 -3.90 -10.19
CA GLY A 69 15.29 -3.39 -9.36
C GLY A 69 15.45 -3.71 -7.88
N SER A 70 14.57 -3.12 -7.09
CA SER A 70 14.38 -3.40 -5.66
C SER A 70 13.33 -4.48 -5.49
N LEU A 71 13.69 -5.52 -4.75
CA LEU A 71 12.82 -6.65 -4.48
C LEU A 71 12.31 -6.63 -3.04
N SER A 72 10.99 -6.71 -2.86
CA SER A 72 10.38 -7.00 -1.56
C SER A 72 10.33 -8.51 -1.35
N ALA A 73 11.07 -9.01 -0.35
CA ALA A 73 11.20 -10.44 -0.07
C ALA A 73 9.98 -11.05 0.64
N ARG A 74 8.89 -10.30 0.82
CA ARG A 74 7.70 -10.71 1.58
C ARG A 74 7.27 -12.15 1.27
N SER A 75 7.13 -12.95 2.33
CA SER A 75 6.54 -14.28 2.37
C SER A 75 5.23 -14.27 3.19
N ALA A 76 4.69 -15.45 3.52
CA ALA A 76 3.51 -15.52 4.39
C ALA A 76 3.83 -15.11 5.84
N HIS A 77 5.08 -15.24 6.27
CA HIS A 77 5.58 -14.72 7.55
C HIS A 77 6.39 -13.44 7.36
N ARG A 78 6.50 -12.67 8.45
CA ARG A 78 7.37 -11.50 8.56
C ARG A 78 8.17 -11.58 9.87
N PRO A 79 9.50 -11.36 9.85
CA PRO A 79 10.35 -11.18 8.66
C PRO A 79 10.38 -12.44 7.79
N THR A 80 10.82 -12.32 6.54
CA THR A 80 10.90 -13.48 5.65
C THR A 80 12.24 -14.18 5.85
N CYS A 81 12.23 -15.33 6.49
CA CYS A 81 13.47 -16.09 6.71
C CYS A 81 13.91 -16.88 5.46
N PRO A 82 15.18 -17.33 5.38
CA PRO A 82 15.74 -17.99 4.20
C PRO A 82 14.88 -19.11 3.62
N VAL A 83 14.41 -20.03 4.46
CA VAL A 83 13.56 -21.15 4.02
C VAL A 83 12.22 -20.67 3.45
N ASP A 84 11.60 -19.65 4.06
CA ASP A 84 10.34 -19.07 3.59
C ASP A 84 10.52 -18.34 2.26
N GLY A 85 11.68 -17.70 2.06
CA GLY A 85 12.05 -17.04 0.82
C GLY A 85 12.17 -18.03 -0.35
N TRP A 86 12.95 -19.10 -0.16
CA TRP A 86 13.06 -20.17 -1.16
C TRP A 86 11.72 -20.85 -1.45
N LEU A 87 10.91 -21.12 -0.42
CA LEU A 87 9.59 -21.70 -0.58
C LEU A 87 8.64 -20.78 -1.37
N THR A 88 8.67 -19.48 -1.08
CA THR A 88 7.88 -18.46 -1.76
C THR A 88 8.29 -18.33 -3.23
N LEU A 89 9.60 -18.40 -3.52
CA LEU A 89 10.13 -18.44 -4.88
C LEU A 89 9.58 -19.66 -5.65
N GLY A 90 9.67 -20.86 -5.07
CA GLY A 90 9.18 -22.09 -5.69
C GLY A 90 7.66 -22.16 -5.85
N ALA A 91 6.91 -21.41 -5.04
CA ALA A 91 5.46 -21.41 -5.03
C ALA A 91 4.80 -20.36 -5.95
N GLY A 92 5.54 -19.28 -6.33
CA GLY A 92 4.98 -18.13 -7.05
C GLY A 92 3.87 -17.38 -6.28
N ASN A 93 3.78 -17.61 -4.97
CA ASN A 93 2.78 -17.10 -4.05
C ASN A 93 3.39 -17.10 -2.62
N PHE A 94 2.86 -16.29 -1.71
CA PHE A 94 3.38 -16.17 -0.36
C PHE A 94 3.27 -17.51 0.37
N ALA A 95 4.42 -18.08 0.71
CA ALA A 95 4.51 -19.36 1.39
C ALA A 95 5.22 -19.20 2.74
N ALA A 96 5.06 -20.18 3.61
CA ALA A 96 5.88 -20.31 4.81
C ALA A 96 6.13 -21.77 5.16
N TRP A 97 7.30 -22.05 5.71
CA TRP A 97 7.66 -23.34 6.26
C TRP A 97 6.86 -23.62 7.53
N ASN A 98 6.50 -24.88 7.77
CA ASN A 98 5.58 -25.30 8.84
C ASN A 98 6.26 -25.49 10.23
N GLY A 99 7.50 -25.02 10.40
CA GLY A 99 8.31 -25.16 11.62
C GLY A 99 8.19 -24.01 12.62
N SER A 100 8.69 -24.22 13.84
CA SER A 100 8.71 -23.21 14.90
C SER A 100 9.75 -22.12 14.62
N ARG A 101 9.32 -20.86 14.62
CA ARG A 101 10.23 -19.70 14.55
C ARG A 101 11.02 -19.60 15.87
N GLN A 102 12.35 -19.56 15.80
CA GLN A 102 13.15 -19.11 16.94
C GLN A 102 12.87 -17.63 17.18
N GLN A 103 12.65 -17.24 18.45
CA GLN A 103 12.46 -15.84 18.78
C GLN A 103 13.77 -15.09 18.55
N GLY A 104 13.74 -14.06 17.69
CA GLY A 104 14.83 -13.09 17.55
C GLY A 104 15.82 -13.31 16.41
N GLY A 105 15.58 -14.23 15.47
CA GLY A 105 16.44 -14.37 14.29
C GLY A 105 15.85 -15.24 13.18
N CYS A 106 16.40 -15.12 11.98
CA CYS A 106 16.09 -16.01 10.86
C CYS A 106 17.19 -17.06 10.73
N PRO A 107 16.98 -18.31 11.20
CA PRO A 107 17.99 -19.34 11.05
C PRO A 107 18.25 -19.62 9.56
N PRO A 108 19.45 -20.10 9.20
CA PRO A 108 19.73 -20.57 7.85
C PRO A 108 18.72 -21.67 7.47
N ALA A 109 18.55 -21.90 6.16
CA ALA A 109 17.63 -22.89 5.63
C ALA A 109 18.08 -24.33 5.97
N GLY A 110 17.85 -24.76 7.20
CA GLY A 110 18.08 -26.12 7.67
C GLY A 110 16.91 -27.00 7.28
N VAL A 111 17.02 -27.67 6.14
CA VAL A 111 16.03 -28.64 5.65
C VAL A 111 16.68 -30.00 5.43
N THR A 112 15.92 -31.06 5.66
CA THR A 112 16.35 -32.43 5.35
C THR A 112 16.23 -32.64 3.84
N VAL A 113 17.35 -32.98 3.20
CA VAL A 113 17.40 -33.30 1.76
C VAL A 113 18.02 -34.67 1.59
N GLU A 114 17.22 -35.63 1.09
CA GLU A 114 17.65 -37.01 0.85
C GLU A 114 18.02 -37.20 -0.62
N GLN A 115 19.08 -37.98 -0.90
CA GLN A 115 19.51 -38.32 -2.26
C GLN A 115 19.49 -39.85 -2.45
N PRO A 116 18.31 -40.46 -2.61
CA PRO A 116 18.20 -41.92 -2.66
C PRO A 116 18.85 -42.55 -3.91
N ASP A 117 18.89 -41.82 -5.03
CA ASP A 117 19.40 -42.32 -6.33
C ASP A 117 20.70 -41.64 -6.81
N GLY A 118 21.20 -40.64 -6.08
CA GLY A 118 22.37 -39.84 -6.46
C GLY A 118 22.20 -39.00 -7.72
N ILE A 119 20.98 -38.83 -8.22
CA ILE A 119 20.65 -38.01 -9.41
C ILE A 119 19.75 -36.84 -9.00
N GLY A 120 18.65 -37.16 -8.31
CA GLY A 120 17.70 -36.18 -7.79
C GLY A 120 17.80 -36.06 -6.27
N ALA A 121 16.81 -35.38 -5.70
CA ALA A 121 16.64 -35.33 -4.25
C ALA A 121 15.17 -35.44 -3.85
N ASN A 122 14.94 -35.70 -2.57
CA ASN A 122 13.63 -35.73 -1.95
C ASN A 122 13.63 -34.89 -0.66
N LEU A 123 12.62 -34.04 -0.51
CA LEU A 123 12.33 -33.31 0.71
C LEU A 123 11.17 -34.01 1.43
N PRO A 124 11.44 -34.86 2.45
CA PRO A 124 10.40 -35.67 3.09
C PRO A 124 9.31 -34.83 3.76
N ASP A 125 9.66 -33.63 4.25
CA ASP A 125 8.71 -32.74 4.94
C ASP A 125 7.79 -31.97 3.99
N GLN A 126 8.04 -31.99 2.67
CA GLN A 126 7.38 -31.11 1.71
C GLN A 126 5.85 -31.26 1.71
N GLU A 127 5.32 -32.48 1.80
CA GLU A 127 3.86 -32.69 1.83
C GLU A 127 3.21 -32.02 3.03
N SER A 128 3.85 -32.12 4.21
CA SER A 128 3.38 -31.46 5.43
C SER A 128 3.44 -29.93 5.32
N VAL A 129 4.43 -29.40 4.58
CA VAL A 129 4.55 -27.97 4.29
C VAL A 129 3.44 -27.52 3.34
N VAL A 130 3.13 -28.30 2.30
CA VAL A 130 2.01 -28.02 1.39
C VAL A 130 0.69 -27.99 2.14
N GLN A 131 0.41 -29.00 2.96
CA GLN A 131 -0.81 -29.06 3.79
C GLN A 131 -0.90 -27.85 4.73
N TYR A 132 0.19 -27.50 5.41
CA TYR A 132 0.22 -26.30 6.26
C TYR A 132 -0.14 -25.02 5.49
N ASN A 133 0.42 -24.82 4.29
CA ASN A 133 0.14 -23.64 3.48
C ASN A 133 -1.30 -23.58 2.95
N GLN A 134 -1.91 -24.74 2.69
CA GLN A 134 -3.29 -24.82 2.19
C GLN A 134 -4.33 -24.72 3.30
N GLU A 135 -4.07 -25.34 4.46
CA GLU A 135 -5.06 -25.48 5.53
C GLU A 135 -4.93 -24.42 6.62
N ARG A 136 -3.71 -23.98 6.93
CA ARG A 136 -3.43 -23.06 8.06
C ARG A 136 -3.17 -21.63 7.60
N LEU A 137 -2.66 -21.45 6.39
CA LEU A 137 -2.38 -20.12 5.85
C LEU A 137 -3.49 -19.65 4.91
N SER A 138 -3.70 -18.35 4.95
CA SER A 138 -4.80 -17.69 4.28
C SER A 138 -4.54 -17.38 2.79
N TRP A 139 -3.38 -17.82 2.28
CA TRP A 139 -2.94 -17.65 0.90
C TRP A 139 -3.29 -18.85 -0.01
N GLY A 140 -3.64 -20.01 0.58
CA GLY A 140 -3.97 -21.22 -0.18
C GLY A 140 -2.84 -21.70 -1.08
N THR A 141 -1.60 -21.43 -0.67
CA THR A 141 -0.41 -21.60 -1.51
C THR A 141 -0.11 -23.07 -1.73
N MET A 142 0.31 -23.42 -2.95
CA MET A 142 0.80 -24.75 -3.30
C MET A 142 2.31 -24.68 -3.58
N PRO A 143 3.17 -24.93 -2.58
CA PRO A 143 4.60 -25.05 -2.79
C PRO A 143 4.98 -26.05 -3.89
N GLY A 144 5.99 -25.71 -4.68
CA GLY A 144 6.50 -26.54 -5.79
C GLY A 144 5.83 -26.34 -7.15
N SER A 145 4.88 -25.41 -7.24
CA SER A 145 4.14 -25.06 -8.45
C SER A 145 5.03 -24.53 -9.60
N LEU A 146 6.17 -23.90 -9.30
CA LEU A 146 7.16 -23.50 -10.32
C LEU A 146 7.77 -24.71 -11.01
N SER A 147 8.31 -25.66 -10.24
CA SER A 147 8.90 -26.89 -10.79
C SER A 147 7.85 -27.78 -11.46
N GLU A 148 6.61 -27.78 -10.97
CA GLU A 148 5.52 -28.51 -11.60
C GLU A 148 5.16 -27.96 -12.99
N SER A 149 5.41 -26.66 -13.20
CA SER A 149 5.17 -25.98 -14.49
C SER A 149 6.26 -26.25 -15.54
N VAL A 150 7.32 -26.98 -15.18
CA VAL A 150 8.40 -27.39 -16.10
C VAL A 150 8.62 -28.90 -16.06
N ARG A 151 9.12 -29.46 -17.17
CA ARG A 151 9.39 -30.90 -17.27
C ARG A 151 10.57 -31.35 -16.42
N CYS A 152 11.56 -30.49 -16.26
CA CYS A 152 12.72 -30.74 -15.43
C CYS A 152 13.25 -29.43 -14.84
N SER A 153 13.65 -29.46 -13.58
CA SER A 153 14.44 -28.43 -12.92
C SER A 153 15.72 -28.97 -12.28
N VAL A 154 16.76 -28.14 -12.25
CA VAL A 154 18.00 -28.39 -11.51
C VAL A 154 17.97 -27.57 -10.24
N ALA A 155 18.42 -28.14 -9.13
CA ALA A 155 18.66 -27.44 -7.87
C ALA A 155 20.11 -27.62 -7.42
N VAL A 156 20.75 -26.52 -7.04
CA VAL A 156 22.09 -26.52 -6.47
C VAL A 156 22.05 -25.89 -5.09
N GLY A 157 22.28 -26.69 -4.05
CA GLY A 157 22.23 -26.29 -2.63
C GLY A 157 20.85 -26.45 -1.97
N PRO A 158 20.81 -26.50 -0.63
CA PRO A 158 19.61 -26.86 0.13
C PRO A 158 18.46 -25.87 -0.07
N GLY A 159 18.74 -24.57 -0.17
CA GLY A 159 17.72 -23.57 -0.46
C GLY A 159 17.09 -23.74 -1.84
N ALA A 160 17.92 -23.99 -2.86
CA ALA A 160 17.44 -24.29 -4.20
C ALA A 160 16.60 -25.57 -4.23
N ALA A 161 16.93 -26.57 -3.40
CA ALA A 161 16.13 -27.79 -3.26
C ALA A 161 14.71 -27.48 -2.76
N VAL A 162 14.55 -26.57 -1.80
CA VAL A 162 13.24 -26.11 -1.30
C VAL A 162 12.42 -25.46 -2.42
N ALA A 163 13.04 -24.57 -3.21
CA ALA A 163 12.34 -23.89 -4.30
C ALA A 163 12.03 -24.84 -5.49
N ALA A 164 12.88 -25.83 -5.72
CA ALA A 164 12.74 -26.77 -6.83
C ALA A 164 11.90 -28.01 -6.49
N ALA A 165 11.65 -28.30 -5.21
CA ALA A 165 10.86 -29.45 -4.80
C ALA A 165 9.44 -29.35 -5.34
N ARG A 166 9.00 -30.39 -6.04
CA ARG A 166 7.59 -30.57 -6.43
C ARG A 166 6.71 -30.72 -5.18
N PRO A 167 5.37 -30.61 -5.29
CA PRO A 167 4.49 -30.68 -4.11
C PRO A 167 4.67 -31.93 -3.21
N PHE A 168 5.16 -33.03 -3.78
CA PHE A 168 5.44 -34.30 -3.10
C PHE A 168 6.93 -34.49 -2.71
N GLY A 169 7.73 -33.42 -2.73
CA GLY A 169 9.11 -33.41 -2.23
C GLY A 169 10.20 -33.72 -3.26
N ARG A 170 9.85 -34.30 -4.42
CA ARG A 170 10.85 -34.66 -5.45
C ARG A 170 11.49 -33.46 -6.12
N VAL A 171 12.81 -33.50 -6.26
CA VAL A 171 13.65 -32.60 -7.04
C VAL A 171 14.24 -33.38 -8.21
N ASP A 172 14.11 -32.88 -9.44
CA ASP A 172 14.44 -33.66 -10.65
C ASP A 172 15.95 -33.93 -10.80
N ARG A 173 16.79 -32.92 -10.55
CA ARG A 173 18.26 -33.04 -10.46
C ARG A 173 18.79 -32.18 -9.33
N TYR A 174 19.66 -32.74 -8.51
CA TYR A 174 20.18 -32.05 -7.34
C TYR A 174 21.68 -32.23 -7.17
N GLU A 175 22.36 -31.13 -6.82
CA GLU A 175 23.73 -31.15 -6.33
C GLU A 175 23.80 -30.31 -5.05
N PRO A 176 24.45 -30.78 -3.96
CA PRO A 176 24.52 -30.02 -2.71
C PRO A 176 25.39 -28.76 -2.83
N ILE A 177 26.36 -28.75 -3.75
CA ILE A 177 27.30 -27.64 -3.98
C ILE A 177 27.50 -27.48 -5.48
N LEU A 178 27.70 -26.25 -5.95
CA LEU A 178 27.98 -25.98 -7.37
C LEU A 178 29.29 -26.67 -7.81
N PRO A 179 29.23 -27.62 -8.76
CA PRO A 179 30.40 -28.38 -9.21
C PRO A 179 31.43 -27.47 -9.88
N ALA A 180 32.66 -27.97 -10.04
CA ALA A 180 33.75 -27.23 -10.66
C ALA A 180 33.43 -26.81 -12.11
N ASP A 181 32.79 -27.70 -12.88
CA ASP A 181 32.24 -27.42 -14.21
C ASP A 181 30.70 -27.59 -14.20
N PRO A 182 29.94 -26.50 -14.02
CA PRO A 182 28.49 -26.55 -13.95
C PRO A 182 27.79 -26.55 -15.32
N ALA A 183 28.51 -26.46 -16.44
CA ALA A 183 27.88 -26.24 -17.75
C ALA A 183 26.92 -27.38 -18.14
N LYS A 184 27.32 -28.63 -17.93
CA LYS A 184 26.47 -29.81 -18.19
C LYS A 184 25.25 -29.85 -17.27
N LEU A 185 25.43 -29.46 -16.00
CA LEU A 185 24.36 -29.44 -15.01
C LEU A 185 23.32 -28.38 -15.37
N LEU A 186 23.74 -27.13 -15.58
CA LEU A 186 22.86 -26.00 -15.90
C LEU A 186 22.16 -26.14 -17.27
N GLY A 187 22.77 -26.85 -18.22
CA GLY A 187 22.18 -27.15 -19.52
C GLY A 187 21.29 -28.40 -19.57
N SER A 188 21.24 -29.19 -18.49
CA SER A 188 20.50 -30.47 -18.49
C SER A 188 18.98 -30.28 -18.45
N CYS A 189 18.51 -29.16 -17.89
CA CYS A 189 17.10 -28.85 -17.73
C CYS A 189 16.83 -27.37 -18.04
N VAL A 190 15.60 -27.05 -18.43
CA VAL A 190 15.23 -25.69 -18.88
C VAL A 190 15.21 -24.65 -17.75
N LEU A 191 15.11 -25.11 -16.50
CA LEU A 191 15.12 -24.28 -15.30
C LEU A 191 16.22 -24.78 -14.37
N SER A 192 17.11 -23.89 -13.95
CA SER A 192 18.09 -24.14 -12.90
C SER A 192 17.88 -23.17 -11.75
N ILE A 193 17.88 -23.66 -10.52
CA ILE A 193 17.81 -22.86 -9.30
C ILE A 193 19.12 -23.08 -8.53
N VAL A 194 19.80 -22.00 -8.17
CA VAL A 194 21.13 -22.04 -7.59
C VAL A 194 21.14 -21.21 -6.31
N ASP A 195 21.46 -21.85 -5.20
CA ASP A 195 21.75 -21.22 -3.92
C ASP A 195 23.21 -20.75 -3.92
N LEU A 196 23.45 -19.44 -3.90
CA LEU A 196 24.80 -18.88 -3.86
C LEU A 196 25.33 -18.66 -2.44
N GLY A 197 24.58 -19.11 -1.41
CA GLY A 197 24.85 -18.84 0.00
C GLY A 197 24.09 -17.63 0.53
N SER A 198 24.29 -17.32 1.81
CA SER A 198 23.62 -16.21 2.51
C SER A 198 24.58 -15.06 2.83
N VAL A 199 24.02 -13.86 3.01
CA VAL A 199 24.70 -12.65 3.50
C VAL A 199 24.03 -12.18 4.79
N ASP A 200 24.62 -12.59 5.91
CA ASP A 200 24.04 -12.51 7.25
C ASP A 200 24.79 -11.53 8.15
N GLY A 201 24.09 -11.05 9.18
CA GLY A 201 24.62 -10.12 10.17
C GLY A 201 24.69 -8.67 9.70
N GLU A 202 25.08 -7.79 10.62
CA GLU A 202 25.21 -6.33 10.40
C GLU A 202 26.65 -5.86 10.22
N ASP A 203 27.66 -6.66 10.60
CA ASP A 203 29.07 -6.28 10.46
C ASP A 203 29.48 -6.11 8.98
N PRO A 204 29.88 -4.90 8.54
CA PRO A 204 30.20 -4.65 7.13
C PRO A 204 31.31 -5.55 6.58
N ALA A 205 32.31 -5.89 7.40
CA ALA A 205 33.43 -6.73 6.96
C ALA A 205 32.99 -8.19 6.72
N SER A 206 32.21 -8.75 7.64
CA SER A 206 31.62 -10.09 7.49
C SER A 206 30.67 -10.16 6.29
N ARG A 207 29.77 -9.18 6.14
CA ARG A 207 28.85 -9.10 5.00
C ARG A 207 29.62 -9.02 3.67
N ALA A 208 30.64 -8.17 3.58
CA ALA A 208 31.48 -8.03 2.39
C ALA A 208 32.19 -9.34 2.02
N ALA A 209 32.66 -10.13 3.01
CA ALA A 209 33.28 -11.42 2.77
C ALA A 209 32.27 -12.46 2.22
N GLN A 210 31.07 -12.52 2.81
CA GLN A 210 29.99 -13.41 2.37
C GLN A 210 29.48 -13.02 0.97
N ALA A 211 29.27 -11.73 0.71
CA ALA A 211 28.89 -11.21 -0.60
C ALA A 211 29.94 -11.52 -1.68
N ARG A 212 31.24 -11.42 -1.35
CA ARG A 212 32.34 -11.81 -2.25
C ARG A 212 32.31 -13.30 -2.58
N GLN A 213 31.97 -14.15 -1.60
CA GLN A 213 31.81 -15.59 -1.84
C GLN A 213 30.65 -15.86 -2.81
N ALA A 214 29.49 -15.23 -2.59
CA ALA A 214 28.34 -15.35 -3.49
C ALA A 214 28.67 -14.83 -4.91
N ASP A 215 29.41 -13.72 -5.04
CA ASP A 215 29.87 -13.17 -6.32
C ASP A 215 30.78 -14.15 -7.08
N ALA A 216 31.70 -14.83 -6.38
CA ALA A 216 32.57 -15.84 -6.98
C ALA A 216 31.78 -17.07 -7.47
N GLN A 217 30.72 -17.47 -6.75
CA GLN A 217 29.80 -18.52 -7.22
C GLN A 217 29.03 -18.06 -8.46
N LEU A 218 28.51 -16.84 -8.45
CA LEU A 218 27.80 -16.25 -9.59
C LEU A 218 28.69 -16.18 -10.84
N ALA A 219 29.97 -15.84 -10.70
CA ALA A 219 30.92 -15.81 -11.81
C ALA A 219 31.02 -17.17 -12.52
N ARG A 220 31.02 -18.28 -11.74
CA ARG A 220 30.99 -19.63 -12.30
C ARG A 220 29.68 -19.95 -13.00
N VAL A 221 28.55 -19.52 -12.44
CA VAL A 221 27.22 -19.67 -13.08
C VAL A 221 27.14 -18.91 -14.40
N LEU A 222 27.59 -17.65 -14.44
CA LEU A 222 27.56 -16.82 -15.65
C LEU A 222 28.50 -17.36 -16.73
N ALA A 223 29.67 -17.89 -16.36
CA ALA A 223 30.60 -18.49 -17.30
C ALA A 223 30.07 -19.81 -17.91
N ALA A 224 29.25 -20.56 -17.16
CA ALA A 224 28.74 -21.86 -17.55
C ALA A 224 27.28 -21.85 -18.03
N ARG A 225 26.63 -20.68 -18.08
CA ARG A 225 25.22 -20.56 -18.45
C ARG A 225 24.97 -21.09 -19.88
N PRO A 226 23.83 -21.75 -20.14
CA PRO A 226 23.47 -22.14 -21.50
C PRO A 226 23.33 -20.93 -22.43
N PRO A 227 23.58 -21.09 -23.75
CA PRO A 227 23.30 -20.02 -24.71
C PRO A 227 21.81 -19.65 -24.69
N ARG A 228 21.50 -18.38 -24.95
CA ARG A 228 20.12 -17.83 -24.90
C ARG A 228 19.39 -18.12 -23.57
N SER A 229 20.13 -18.12 -22.46
CA SER A 229 19.54 -18.20 -21.13
C SER A 229 19.17 -16.83 -20.58
N LEU A 230 18.23 -16.78 -19.64
CA LEU A 230 18.00 -15.66 -18.73
C LEU A 230 18.59 -16.02 -17.36
N VAL A 231 19.42 -15.17 -16.78
CA VAL A 231 19.91 -15.31 -15.41
C VAL A 231 19.24 -14.23 -14.56
N LEU A 232 18.53 -14.65 -13.51
CA LEU A 232 17.90 -13.79 -12.52
C LEU A 232 18.64 -13.98 -11.20
N VAL A 233 19.28 -12.93 -10.70
CA VAL A 233 19.88 -12.90 -9.36
C VAL A 233 18.96 -12.13 -8.43
N ALA A 234 18.64 -12.69 -7.26
CA ALA A 234 17.78 -12.03 -6.29
C ALA A 234 18.23 -12.25 -4.84
N GLY A 235 18.10 -11.21 -4.03
CA GLY A 235 18.09 -11.36 -2.57
C GLY A 235 16.71 -11.85 -2.12
N ILE A 236 16.61 -13.13 -1.78
CA ILE A 236 15.30 -13.82 -1.71
C ILE A 236 14.64 -13.81 -0.32
N SER A 237 15.34 -13.32 0.70
CA SER A 237 14.85 -13.33 2.08
C SER A 237 15.63 -12.34 2.94
N ASP A 238 15.04 -11.98 4.08
CA ASP A 238 15.76 -11.42 5.20
C ASP A 238 16.61 -12.51 5.88
N THR A 239 17.62 -12.08 6.61
CA THR A 239 18.49 -12.93 7.43
C THR A 239 18.57 -12.44 8.88
N ASP A 240 18.08 -11.22 9.11
CA ASP A 240 17.90 -10.64 10.43
C ASP A 240 16.76 -9.59 10.39
N LEU A 241 16.35 -9.11 11.56
CA LEU A 241 15.45 -7.98 11.71
C LEU A 241 16.21 -6.65 11.71
N PRO A 242 15.62 -5.55 11.18
CA PRO A 242 14.33 -5.47 10.51
C PRO A 242 14.39 -5.90 9.04
N SER A 243 13.23 -6.22 8.46
CA SER A 243 13.14 -6.61 7.04
C SER A 243 13.70 -5.50 6.11
N ARG A 244 14.32 -5.85 4.98
CA ARG A 244 14.94 -4.90 4.04
C ARG A 244 14.50 -5.14 2.59
N LEU A 245 14.76 -4.18 1.71
CA LEU A 245 14.66 -4.36 0.27
C LEU A 245 15.92 -5.05 -0.23
N HIS A 246 15.74 -5.91 -1.21
CA HIS A 246 16.78 -6.79 -1.73
C HIS A 246 17.12 -6.49 -3.18
N VAL A 247 18.28 -6.98 -3.61
CA VAL A 247 18.74 -6.87 -4.99
C VAL A 247 17.86 -7.74 -5.89
N ALA A 248 17.54 -7.24 -7.08
CA ALA A 248 17.14 -8.06 -8.22
C ALA A 248 17.86 -7.60 -9.48
N ILE A 249 18.46 -8.54 -10.20
CA ILE A 249 19.17 -8.30 -11.45
C ILE A 249 18.74 -9.36 -12.46
N ALA A 250 18.37 -8.95 -13.67
CA ALA A 250 18.06 -9.83 -14.79
C ALA A 250 19.03 -9.57 -15.93
N ASP A 251 19.66 -10.62 -16.43
CA ASP A 251 20.60 -10.54 -17.55
C ASP A 251 20.33 -11.65 -18.58
N GLY A 252 20.18 -11.26 -19.84
CA GLY A 252 19.88 -12.17 -20.95
C GLY A 252 19.09 -11.49 -22.08
N PRO A 253 18.66 -12.26 -23.09
CA PRO A 253 17.90 -11.70 -24.22
C PRO A 253 16.62 -11.01 -23.74
N GLY A 254 16.43 -9.74 -24.14
CA GLY A 254 15.29 -8.91 -23.70
C GLY A 254 15.47 -8.21 -22.35
N TRP A 255 16.60 -8.42 -21.67
CA TRP A 255 16.92 -7.85 -20.36
C TRP A 255 18.23 -7.08 -20.41
N GLY A 256 18.24 -6.01 -21.20
CA GLY A 256 19.38 -5.09 -21.26
C GLY A 256 19.34 -4.03 -20.16
N ARG A 257 20.09 -2.95 -20.35
CA ARG A 257 20.12 -1.81 -19.42
C ARG A 257 18.74 -1.17 -19.26
N GLY A 258 18.08 -1.46 -18.13
CA GLY A 258 16.74 -0.96 -17.80
C GLY A 258 16.35 -1.18 -16.35
N TRP A 259 15.15 -0.75 -15.98
CA TRP A 259 14.51 -1.06 -14.70
C TRP A 259 13.71 -2.34 -14.77
N LEU A 260 13.84 -3.20 -13.76
CA LEU A 260 12.95 -4.34 -13.53
C LEU A 260 11.67 -3.86 -12.88
N THR A 261 10.55 -4.12 -13.54
CA THR A 261 9.23 -3.67 -13.09
C THR A 261 8.23 -4.80 -13.20
N SER A 262 7.37 -4.95 -12.19
CA SER A 262 6.27 -5.92 -12.22
C SER A 262 4.90 -5.23 -12.22
N PRO A 263 3.92 -5.74 -12.99
CA PRO A 263 2.52 -5.31 -12.84
C PRO A 263 1.95 -5.51 -11.43
N SER A 264 2.54 -6.37 -10.60
CA SER A 264 2.12 -6.60 -9.21
C SER A 264 2.37 -5.37 -8.32
N THR A 265 3.43 -4.61 -8.59
CA THR A 265 3.79 -3.38 -7.87
C THR A 265 3.24 -2.14 -8.58
N ALA A 266 3.06 -2.20 -9.90
CA ALA A 266 2.67 -1.06 -10.72
C ALA A 266 3.58 0.18 -10.50
N ARG A 267 4.84 -0.07 -10.13
CA ARG A 267 5.85 0.96 -9.90
C ARG A 267 7.19 0.53 -10.47
N GLU A 268 7.77 1.42 -11.28
CA GLU A 268 9.03 1.18 -11.96
C GLU A 268 10.16 0.90 -10.97
N GLY A 269 11.00 -0.09 -11.28
CA GLY A 269 12.14 -0.47 -10.45
C GLY A 269 11.79 -1.28 -9.20
N TYR A 270 10.52 -1.67 -9.01
CA TYR A 270 10.10 -2.52 -7.89
C TYR A 270 9.42 -3.80 -8.36
N LEU A 271 9.73 -4.89 -7.65
CA LEU A 271 9.11 -6.19 -7.82
C LEU A 271 9.00 -6.91 -6.47
N GLN A 272 8.23 -7.99 -6.44
CA GLN A 272 8.08 -8.86 -5.27
C GLN A 272 8.77 -10.21 -5.53
N LEU A 273 9.15 -10.92 -4.46
CA LEU A 273 9.70 -12.27 -4.57
C LEU A 273 8.81 -13.22 -5.38
N VAL A 274 7.48 -13.11 -5.19
CA VAL A 274 6.48 -13.91 -5.90
C VAL A 274 6.45 -13.65 -7.42
N ASP A 275 7.08 -12.58 -7.90
CA ASP A 275 7.16 -12.25 -9.34
C ASP A 275 8.27 -13.02 -10.08
N LEU A 276 9.24 -13.60 -9.37
CA LEU A 276 10.38 -14.27 -10.01
C LEU A 276 9.98 -15.58 -10.71
N ALA A 277 9.13 -16.40 -10.08
CA ALA A 277 8.59 -17.61 -10.69
C ALA A 277 7.79 -17.35 -11.98
N PRO A 278 6.81 -16.44 -12.03
CA PRO A 278 6.11 -16.11 -13.26
C PRO A 278 7.05 -15.49 -14.31
N THR A 279 8.06 -14.71 -13.89
CA THR A 279 9.08 -14.18 -14.82
C THR A 279 9.85 -15.32 -15.50
N ALA A 280 10.25 -16.34 -14.75
CA ALA A 280 10.92 -17.52 -15.29
C ALA A 280 10.05 -18.27 -16.31
N LEU A 281 8.77 -18.52 -15.98
CA LEU A 281 7.86 -19.22 -16.88
C LEU A 281 7.55 -18.41 -18.14
N ALA A 282 7.35 -17.10 -18.02
CA ALA A 282 7.13 -16.21 -19.16
C ALA A 282 8.34 -16.18 -20.09
N ALA A 283 9.55 -16.08 -19.54
CA ALA A 283 10.79 -16.10 -20.33
C ALA A 283 10.94 -17.42 -21.12
N LEU A 284 10.55 -18.56 -20.53
CA LEU A 284 10.53 -19.88 -21.17
C LEU A 284 9.36 -20.10 -22.13
N GLY A 285 8.39 -19.18 -22.20
CA GLY A 285 7.15 -19.36 -22.96
C GLY A 285 6.27 -20.50 -22.45
N ARG A 286 6.27 -20.74 -21.13
CA ARG A 286 5.45 -21.77 -20.47
C ARG A 286 4.15 -21.15 -19.94
N PRO A 287 3.04 -21.92 -19.94
CA PRO A 287 1.79 -21.43 -19.37
C PRO A 287 1.96 -21.22 -17.86
N MET A 288 1.44 -20.10 -17.37
CA MET A 288 1.46 -19.78 -15.95
C MET A 288 0.23 -20.38 -15.26
N PRO A 289 0.38 -21.04 -14.09
CA PRO A 289 -0.76 -21.50 -13.30
C PRO A 289 -1.42 -20.29 -12.60
N GLU A 290 -2.25 -19.54 -13.33
CA GLU A 290 -2.80 -18.24 -12.91
C GLU A 290 -3.61 -18.28 -11.60
N ARG A 291 -4.15 -19.46 -11.25
CA ARG A 291 -4.88 -19.67 -9.99
C ARG A 291 -3.96 -19.81 -8.78
N LEU A 292 -2.76 -20.35 -8.98
CA LEU A 292 -1.81 -20.62 -7.90
C LEU A 292 -0.87 -19.43 -7.68
N PHE A 293 -0.52 -18.70 -8.74
CA PHE A 293 0.43 -17.60 -8.68
C PHE A 293 -0.25 -16.27 -8.35
N LEU A 294 0.27 -15.58 -7.34
CA LEU A 294 -0.11 -14.19 -7.07
C LEU A 294 0.75 -13.19 -7.83
N GLY A 295 2.03 -13.51 -8.03
CA GLY A 295 2.97 -12.65 -8.73
C GLY A 295 2.70 -12.54 -10.22
N ARG A 296 3.35 -11.58 -10.86
CA ARG A 296 3.27 -11.32 -12.30
C ARG A 296 4.66 -11.31 -12.92
N PRO A 297 4.79 -11.70 -14.19
CA PRO A 297 6.09 -11.64 -14.86
C PRO A 297 6.57 -10.20 -14.90
N ALA A 298 7.80 -10.00 -14.46
CA ALA A 298 8.48 -8.73 -14.59
C ALA A 298 8.76 -8.42 -16.07
N VAL A 299 9.01 -7.15 -16.34
CA VAL A 299 9.45 -6.63 -17.64
C VAL A 299 10.61 -5.67 -17.43
N SER A 300 11.45 -5.55 -18.46
CA SER A 300 12.48 -4.51 -18.53
C SER A 300 11.89 -3.25 -19.15
N VAL A 301 12.01 -2.12 -18.46
CA VAL A 301 11.62 -0.81 -18.97
C VAL A 301 12.83 0.11 -19.06
N GLY A 302 12.81 1.07 -19.99
CA GLY A 302 13.87 2.07 -20.14
C GLY A 302 13.90 3.09 -18.99
N GLY A 303 14.70 4.14 -19.14
CA GLY A 303 14.72 5.27 -18.18
C GLY A 303 15.66 5.11 -16.99
N ARG A 304 16.41 4.00 -16.90
CA ARG A 304 17.49 3.83 -15.92
C ARG A 304 18.64 4.82 -16.19
N PRO A 305 19.17 5.53 -15.18
CA PRO A 305 20.37 6.34 -15.31
C PRO A 305 21.54 5.55 -15.93
N ALA A 306 22.37 6.23 -16.73
CA ALA A 306 23.49 5.58 -17.40
C ALA A 306 24.59 5.13 -16.45
N ASP A 307 24.82 5.91 -15.38
CA ASP A 307 25.74 5.57 -14.30
C ASP A 307 25.07 4.59 -13.31
N LEU A 308 25.72 3.45 -13.08
CA LEU A 308 25.19 2.41 -12.21
C LEU A 308 25.16 2.85 -10.74
N ARG A 309 26.14 3.63 -10.26
CA ARG A 309 26.15 4.12 -8.85
C ARG A 309 24.88 4.90 -8.57
N THR A 310 24.59 5.90 -9.41
CA THR A 310 23.36 6.70 -9.33
C THR A 310 22.09 5.82 -9.41
N ALA A 311 22.11 4.77 -10.23
CA ALA A 311 20.97 3.85 -10.38
C ALA A 311 20.80 2.89 -9.18
N ILE A 312 21.85 2.62 -8.40
CA ILE A 312 21.82 1.80 -7.18
C ILE A 312 21.48 2.66 -5.95
N ASP A 313 21.96 3.90 -5.91
CA ASP A 313 21.71 4.82 -4.81
C ASP A 313 20.22 5.06 -4.59
N GLN A 314 19.41 5.11 -5.66
CA GLN A 314 17.95 5.25 -5.57
C GLN A 314 17.28 4.05 -4.83
N PRO A 315 17.46 2.78 -5.26
CA PRO A 315 17.08 1.59 -4.51
C PRO A 315 17.56 1.55 -3.05
N ALA A 316 18.83 1.86 -2.80
CA ALA A 316 19.44 1.80 -1.48
C ALA A 316 18.87 2.87 -0.54
N ASP A 317 18.64 4.08 -1.05
CA ASP A 317 18.03 5.17 -0.30
C ASP A 317 16.58 4.86 0.07
N ALA A 318 15.81 4.28 -0.86
CA ALA A 318 14.44 3.85 -0.59
C ALA A 318 14.34 2.75 0.48
N ASP A 319 15.33 1.87 0.59
CA ASP A 319 15.42 0.88 1.67
C ASP A 319 15.67 1.55 3.03
N ARG A 320 16.58 2.53 3.08
CA ARG A 320 16.88 3.30 4.30
C ARG A 320 15.68 4.11 4.76
N GLU A 321 14.99 4.78 3.85
CA GLU A 321 13.75 5.51 4.10
C GLU A 321 12.69 4.60 4.71
N ALA A 322 12.40 3.47 4.06
CA ALA A 322 11.39 2.51 4.53
C ALA A 322 11.73 1.91 5.90
N ALA A 323 13.02 1.69 6.19
CA ALA A 323 13.48 1.22 7.49
C ALA A 323 13.33 2.31 8.58
N ALA A 324 13.64 3.56 8.26
CA ALA A 324 13.47 4.70 9.17
C ALA A 324 11.99 4.98 9.46
N GLN A 325 11.15 4.93 8.43
CA GLN A 325 9.70 5.13 8.49
C GLN A 325 9.05 4.26 9.57
N ARG A 326 9.36 2.96 9.62
CA ARG A 326 8.73 2.05 10.61
C ARG A 326 8.95 2.47 12.06
N ARG A 327 10.12 3.03 12.38
CA ARG A 327 10.41 3.55 13.73
C ARG A 327 9.67 4.85 14.03
N VAL A 328 9.58 5.74 13.04
CA VAL A 328 8.99 7.08 13.22
C VAL A 328 7.46 7.04 13.19
N ALA A 329 6.85 6.23 12.31
CA ALA A 329 5.41 6.14 12.13
C ALA A 329 4.67 5.74 13.42
N GLY A 330 5.18 4.74 14.15
CA GLY A 330 4.59 4.31 15.42
C GLY A 330 4.48 5.45 16.43
N TRP A 331 5.58 6.19 16.64
CA TRP A 331 5.60 7.36 17.53
C TRP A 331 4.75 8.51 17.01
N PHE A 332 4.79 8.81 15.72
CA PHE A 332 3.99 9.87 15.10
C PHE A 332 2.50 9.65 15.34
N PHE A 333 1.97 8.46 15.02
CA PHE A 333 0.55 8.17 15.18
C PHE A 333 0.14 8.10 16.66
N ALA A 334 1.00 7.60 17.55
CA ALA A 334 0.75 7.63 18.99
C ALA A 334 0.65 9.07 19.53
N LEU A 335 1.61 9.94 19.18
CA LEU A 335 1.60 11.36 19.59
C LEU A 335 0.41 12.11 19.00
N LEU A 336 0.08 11.86 17.73
CA LEU A 336 -1.10 12.43 17.08
C LEU A 336 -2.38 12.02 17.82
N ALA A 337 -2.52 10.73 18.15
CA ALA A 337 -3.66 10.21 18.88
C ALA A 337 -3.80 10.89 20.25
N VAL A 338 -2.72 10.95 21.02
CA VAL A 338 -2.70 11.60 22.35
C VAL A 338 -3.04 13.09 22.24
N ALA A 339 -2.41 13.81 21.30
CA ALA A 339 -2.62 15.24 21.13
C ALA A 339 -4.07 15.57 20.74
N GLN A 340 -4.66 14.80 19.81
CA GLN A 340 -6.05 15.02 19.39
C GLN A 340 -7.06 14.64 20.47
N VAL A 341 -6.82 13.56 21.22
CA VAL A 341 -7.67 13.18 22.37
C VAL A 341 -7.59 14.25 23.47
N ALA A 342 -6.40 14.74 23.79
CA ALA A 342 -6.21 15.82 24.75
C ALA A 342 -6.94 17.10 24.31
N LEU A 343 -6.82 17.46 23.03
CA LEU A 343 -7.52 18.61 22.46
C LEU A 343 -9.04 18.42 22.47
N ALA A 344 -9.53 17.23 22.15
CA ALA A 344 -10.95 16.87 22.23
C ALA A 344 -11.52 17.08 23.64
N VAL A 345 -10.79 16.64 24.66
CA VAL A 345 -11.15 16.84 26.08
C VAL A 345 -11.11 18.33 26.46
N ALA A 346 -10.09 19.06 26.00
CA ALA A 346 -9.92 20.49 26.28
C ALA A 346 -11.02 21.38 25.66
N VAL A 347 -11.62 20.95 24.54
CA VAL A 347 -12.73 21.66 23.88
C VAL A 347 -14.06 21.52 24.64
N LEU A 348 -14.27 20.42 25.39
CA LEU A 348 -15.52 20.17 26.13
C LEU A 348 -15.97 21.32 27.05
N PRO A 349 -15.12 21.88 27.95
CA PRO A 349 -15.52 22.99 28.81
C PRO A 349 -15.86 24.26 28.01
N LEU A 350 -15.20 24.47 26.86
CA LEU A 350 -15.50 25.61 25.98
C LEU A 350 -16.89 25.48 25.37
N LEU A 351 -17.24 24.31 24.85
CA LEU A 351 -18.57 24.05 24.30
C LEU A 351 -19.67 24.17 25.38
N ARG A 352 -19.41 23.71 26.61
CA ARG A 352 -20.37 23.90 27.74
C ARG A 352 -20.62 25.36 28.04
N ARG A 353 -19.56 26.18 28.06
CA ARG A 353 -19.61 27.59 28.44
C ARG A 353 -20.06 28.52 27.31
N ALA A 354 -19.85 28.14 26.04
CA ALA A 354 -20.27 28.91 24.88
C ALA A 354 -21.80 28.99 24.72
N ARG A 355 -22.56 28.11 25.38
CA ARG A 355 -24.02 28.16 25.37
C ARG A 355 -24.53 29.31 26.24
N ARG A 356 -24.83 30.44 25.60
CA ARG A 356 -25.57 31.55 26.23
C ARG A 356 -26.95 31.05 26.65
N HIS A 357 -27.16 30.89 27.96
CA HIS A 357 -28.49 30.61 28.49
C HIS A 357 -29.30 31.91 28.40
N ALA A 358 -30.55 31.83 27.93
CA ALA A 358 -31.45 32.97 27.96
C ALA A 358 -31.83 33.25 29.43
N GLY A 359 -31.06 34.11 30.10
CA GLY A 359 -31.26 34.51 31.49
C GLY A 359 -30.12 35.40 32.03
N PRO A 360 -30.34 36.18 33.09
CA PRO A 360 -29.37 37.15 33.62
C PRO A 360 -28.13 36.54 34.29
N HIS A 361 -28.09 35.22 34.51
CA HIS A 361 -27.00 34.50 35.15
C HIS A 361 -26.45 33.41 34.21
N GLY A 362 -25.70 33.84 33.19
CA GLY A 362 -24.90 32.93 32.37
C GLY A 362 -23.50 32.72 32.97
N PRO A 363 -22.84 31.58 32.73
CA PRO A 363 -21.43 31.40 33.10
C PRO A 363 -20.57 32.47 32.43
N GLU A 364 -19.49 32.90 33.10
CA GLU A 364 -18.56 33.88 32.53
C GLU A 364 -18.06 33.44 31.14
N PRO A 365 -18.10 34.33 30.13
CA PRO A 365 -17.61 34.00 28.80
C PRO A 365 -16.12 33.71 28.86
N VAL A 366 -15.70 32.67 28.13
CA VAL A 366 -14.29 32.30 28.05
C VAL A 366 -13.50 33.43 27.40
N SER A 367 -12.29 33.69 27.89
CA SER A 367 -11.44 34.72 27.31
C SER A 367 -11.22 34.52 25.79
N ARG A 368 -11.29 35.60 25.02
CA ARG A 368 -11.07 35.56 23.56
C ARG A 368 -9.71 34.96 23.18
N ARG A 369 -8.70 35.12 24.04
CA ARG A 369 -7.35 34.56 23.84
C ARG A 369 -7.36 33.03 23.89
N VAL A 370 -8.10 32.44 24.83
CA VAL A 370 -8.24 30.98 24.95
C VAL A 370 -8.99 30.41 23.75
N VAL A 371 -10.09 31.04 23.34
CA VAL A 371 -10.83 30.60 22.14
C VAL A 371 -9.92 30.65 20.91
N ALA A 372 -9.25 31.78 20.66
CA ALA A 372 -8.33 31.91 19.52
C ALA A 372 -7.19 30.89 19.55
N ALA A 373 -6.61 30.60 20.73
CA ALA A 373 -5.58 29.57 20.87
C ALA A 373 -6.12 28.18 20.52
N VAL A 374 -7.30 27.81 20.99
CA VAL A 374 -7.91 26.51 20.68
C VAL A 374 -8.32 26.42 19.21
N GLU A 375 -8.78 27.51 18.59
CA GLU A 375 -9.05 27.53 17.15
C GLU A 375 -7.78 27.20 16.34
N LEU A 376 -6.65 27.82 16.68
CA LEU A 376 -5.37 27.55 16.03
C LEU A 376 -4.89 26.12 16.28
N LEU A 377 -5.06 25.59 17.50
CA LEU A 377 -4.70 24.21 17.82
C LEU A 377 -5.56 23.19 17.05
N LEU A 378 -6.85 23.46 16.84
CA LEU A 378 -7.74 22.60 16.04
C LEU A 378 -7.35 22.60 14.56
N ILE A 379 -6.97 23.76 14.01
CA ILE A 379 -6.44 23.87 12.65
C ILE A 379 -5.12 23.10 12.54
N ALA A 380 -4.20 23.31 13.47
CA ALA A 380 -2.91 22.62 13.52
C ALA A 380 -3.08 21.10 13.61
N ALA A 381 -3.98 20.63 14.48
CA ALA A 381 -4.29 19.21 14.64
C ALA A 381 -4.86 18.57 13.36
N ALA A 382 -5.72 19.30 12.63
CA ALA A 382 -6.29 18.82 11.36
C ALA A 382 -5.25 18.80 10.23
N LEU A 383 -4.25 19.68 10.27
CA LEU A 383 -3.17 19.75 9.28
C LEU A 383 -2.02 18.78 9.56
N ALA A 384 -2.01 18.08 10.70
CA ALA A 384 -0.90 17.22 11.10
C ALA A 384 -0.57 16.13 10.06
N VAL A 385 -1.58 15.46 9.50
CA VAL A 385 -1.36 14.41 8.48
C VAL A 385 -0.91 15.00 7.13
N PRO A 386 -1.60 16.00 6.53
CA PRO A 386 -1.08 16.66 5.32
C PRO A 386 0.33 17.23 5.48
N ALA A 387 0.65 17.81 6.63
CA ALA A 387 1.98 18.36 6.92
C ALA A 387 3.05 17.26 7.00
N ALA A 388 2.73 16.15 7.67
CA ALA A 388 3.62 14.99 7.76
C ALA A 388 3.86 14.36 6.37
N LEU A 389 2.85 14.31 5.50
CA LEU A 389 3.03 13.86 4.12
C LEU A 389 3.94 14.81 3.32
N LEU A 390 3.82 16.12 3.52
CA LEU A 390 4.75 17.08 2.90
C LEU A 390 6.16 17.00 3.49
N ALA A 391 6.32 16.57 4.73
CA ALA A 391 7.62 16.42 5.37
C ALA A 391 8.45 15.31 4.69
N ASP A 392 7.80 14.29 4.11
CA ASP A 392 8.43 13.23 3.32
C ASP A 392 9.05 13.74 2.00
N ALA A 393 8.83 15.01 1.61
CA ALA A 393 9.55 15.63 0.50
C ALA A 393 11.01 15.99 0.86
N VAL A 394 11.34 16.04 2.16
CA VAL A 394 12.67 16.33 2.68
C VAL A 394 13.34 15.00 3.01
N PRO A 395 14.63 14.78 2.66
CA PRO A 395 15.34 13.53 2.91
C PRO A 395 15.72 13.34 4.39
N TRP A 396 14.72 13.34 5.28
CA TRP A 396 14.86 13.35 6.74
C TRP A 396 15.46 12.06 7.30
N TRP A 397 15.45 10.96 6.53
CA TRP A 397 15.99 9.66 6.93
C TRP A 397 17.53 9.59 6.90
N HIS A 398 18.20 10.61 6.40
CA HIS A 398 19.67 10.68 6.40
C HIS A 398 20.20 11.01 7.81
N GLY A 399 20.91 10.05 8.42
CA GLY A 399 21.65 10.22 9.68
C GLY A 399 20.94 9.71 10.95
N ASP A 400 21.66 9.75 12.07
CA ASP A 400 21.26 9.09 13.33
C ASP A 400 20.05 9.72 14.03
N HIS A 401 19.66 10.94 13.63
CA HIS A 401 18.57 11.72 14.23
C HIS A 401 17.37 11.91 13.31
N ALA A 402 17.13 10.95 12.41
CA ALA A 402 16.06 11.00 11.41
C ALA A 402 14.69 11.36 11.99
N GLY A 403 14.31 10.75 13.12
CA GLY A 403 13.02 11.03 13.77
C GLY A 403 12.88 12.48 14.27
N TRP A 404 13.97 13.10 14.73
CA TRP A 404 13.97 14.50 15.15
C TRP A 404 13.81 15.45 13.97
N TRP A 405 14.54 15.21 12.87
CA TRP A 405 14.39 16.02 11.66
C TRP A 405 12.98 15.94 11.09
N PHE A 406 12.41 14.74 11.01
CA PHE A 406 11.02 14.56 10.60
C PHE A 406 10.05 15.35 11.49
N ALA A 407 10.22 15.28 12.82
CA ALA A 407 9.38 16.00 13.77
C ALA A 407 9.47 17.52 13.62
N VAL A 408 10.69 18.06 13.46
CA VAL A 408 10.93 19.51 13.28
C VAL A 408 10.33 20.00 11.96
N VAL A 409 10.59 19.31 10.85
CA VAL A 409 10.03 19.67 9.54
C VAL A 409 8.51 19.61 9.57
N THR A 410 7.93 18.54 10.12
CA THR A 410 6.47 18.41 10.27
C THR A 410 5.90 19.54 11.13
N ALA A 411 6.53 19.88 12.26
CA ALA A 411 6.08 20.96 13.13
C ALA A 411 6.12 22.33 12.43
N LEU A 412 7.20 22.63 11.68
CA LEU A 412 7.32 23.85 10.88
C LEU A 412 6.23 23.93 9.81
N LEU A 413 5.93 22.82 9.12
CA LEU A 413 4.86 22.73 8.13
C LEU A 413 3.47 22.90 8.77
N ILE A 414 3.23 22.35 9.96
CA ILE A 414 1.98 22.57 10.72
C ILE A 414 1.83 24.05 11.07
N VAL A 415 2.89 24.70 11.58
CA VAL A 415 2.87 26.12 11.92
C VAL A 415 2.64 26.98 10.67
N GLY A 416 3.38 26.72 9.58
CA GLY A 416 3.24 27.42 8.31
C GLY A 416 1.85 27.24 7.69
N GLY A 417 1.32 26.01 7.68
CA GLY A 417 -0.03 25.71 7.19
C GLY A 417 -1.13 26.35 8.04
N THR A 418 -0.96 26.35 9.37
CA THR A 418 -1.89 27.02 10.29
C THR A 418 -1.87 28.53 10.07
N ALA A 419 -0.69 29.13 9.88
CA ALA A 419 -0.56 30.54 9.54
C ALA A 419 -1.22 30.84 8.18
N ALA A 420 -0.99 30.02 7.16
CA ALA A 420 -1.62 30.17 5.86
C ALA A 420 -3.17 30.17 5.97
N VAL A 421 -3.74 29.22 6.71
CA VAL A 421 -5.19 29.16 6.97
C VAL A 421 -5.67 30.39 7.76
N ARG A 422 -4.88 30.87 8.73
CA ARG A 422 -5.19 32.04 9.54
C ARG A 422 -5.24 33.34 8.74
N PHE A 423 -4.36 33.49 7.75
CA PHE A 423 -4.25 34.67 6.90
C PHE A 423 -5.01 34.55 5.56
N THR A 424 -5.68 33.42 5.31
CA THR A 424 -6.48 33.23 4.09
C THR A 424 -7.70 34.16 4.07
N PRO A 425 -8.00 34.82 2.93
CA PRO A 425 -9.22 35.61 2.78
C PRO A 425 -10.48 34.80 3.12
N GLY A 426 -11.32 35.33 4.01
CA GLY A 426 -12.52 34.64 4.46
C GLY A 426 -12.29 33.73 5.67
N HIS A 427 -11.12 33.76 6.32
CA HIS A 427 -10.88 33.13 7.61
C HIS A 427 -11.96 33.51 8.65
N ASP A 428 -12.44 34.75 8.65
CA ASP A 428 -13.44 35.22 9.61
C ASP A 428 -14.83 34.61 9.39
N ARG A 429 -15.07 33.96 8.25
CA ARG A 429 -16.33 33.26 7.99
C ARG A 429 -16.40 31.96 8.82
N THR A 430 -17.61 31.57 9.22
CA THR A 430 -17.85 30.36 10.02
C THR A 430 -17.22 29.09 9.43
N LEU A 431 -17.30 28.91 8.10
CA LEU A 431 -16.76 27.75 7.39
C LEU A 431 -15.40 28.01 6.71
N GLY A 432 -14.83 29.21 6.84
CA GLY A 432 -13.59 29.61 6.16
C GLY A 432 -12.42 28.66 6.42
N PRO A 433 -12.04 28.43 7.69
CA PRO A 433 -10.94 27.53 8.03
C PRO A 433 -11.22 26.07 7.64
N LEU A 434 -12.47 25.62 7.76
CA LEU A 434 -12.86 24.26 7.36
C LEU A 434 -12.65 24.05 5.87
N GLY A 435 -13.09 24.99 5.04
CA GLY A 435 -12.85 24.95 3.60
C GLY A 435 -11.37 24.99 3.24
N ALA A 436 -10.60 25.85 3.90
CA ALA A 436 -9.16 25.98 3.66
C ALA A 436 -8.39 24.71 4.04
N VAL A 437 -8.64 24.14 5.22
CA VAL A 437 -7.98 22.89 5.67
C VAL A 437 -8.39 21.71 4.80
N ALA A 438 -9.69 21.55 4.49
CA ALA A 438 -10.16 20.49 3.62
C ALA A 438 -9.57 20.62 2.20
N GLY A 439 -9.50 21.84 1.67
CA GLY A 439 -8.89 22.13 0.37
C GLY A 439 -7.41 21.79 0.35
N LEU A 440 -6.64 22.25 1.35
CA LEU A 440 -5.22 21.92 1.50
C LEU A 440 -4.99 20.41 1.61
N ALA A 441 -5.74 19.70 2.45
CA ALA A 441 -5.63 18.25 2.58
C ALA A 441 -5.91 17.53 1.24
N THR A 442 -6.95 17.96 0.52
CA THR A 442 -7.29 17.41 -0.82
C THR A 442 -6.21 17.69 -1.83
N LEU A 443 -5.66 18.90 -1.84
CA LEU A 443 -4.62 19.32 -2.78
C LEU A 443 -3.30 18.59 -2.52
N VAL A 444 -2.87 18.48 -1.26
CA VAL A 444 -1.62 17.80 -0.88
C VAL A 444 -1.68 16.33 -1.26
N VAL A 445 -2.73 15.61 -0.83
CA VAL A 445 -2.86 14.19 -1.13
C VAL A 445 -3.15 13.96 -2.61
N GLY A 446 -3.98 14.80 -3.23
CA GLY A 446 -4.29 14.72 -4.66
C GLY A 446 -3.07 14.98 -5.55
N ALA A 447 -2.27 16.00 -5.24
CA ALA A 447 -1.04 16.31 -5.98
C ALA A 447 -0.01 15.18 -5.86
N ASP A 448 0.12 14.59 -4.67
CA ASP A 448 0.99 13.42 -4.49
C ASP A 448 0.56 12.26 -5.40
N VAL A 449 -0.72 11.88 -5.40
CA VAL A 449 -1.24 10.81 -6.27
C VAL A 449 -1.05 11.13 -7.75
N LEU A 450 -1.33 12.37 -8.17
CA LEU A 450 -1.16 12.82 -9.55
C LEU A 450 0.31 12.84 -10.00
N THR A 451 1.26 12.95 -9.07
CA THR A 451 2.72 12.90 -9.34
C THR A 451 3.31 11.50 -9.14
N GLY A 452 2.46 10.49 -8.94
CA GLY A 452 2.83 9.07 -8.86
C GLY A 452 2.96 8.53 -7.43
N SER A 453 2.39 9.19 -6.43
CA SER A 453 2.45 8.84 -5.00
C SER A 453 3.88 8.76 -4.47
N ARG A 454 4.68 9.80 -4.70
CA ARG A 454 6.08 9.84 -4.25
C ARG A 454 6.21 10.04 -2.75
N LEU A 455 5.38 10.90 -2.17
CA LEU A 455 5.40 11.23 -0.74
C LEU A 455 4.78 10.10 0.10
N GLN A 456 3.76 9.42 -0.42
CA GLN A 456 3.15 8.27 0.28
C GLN A 456 3.98 7.00 0.18
N PHE A 457 4.92 6.91 -0.75
CA PHE A 457 5.75 5.71 -0.88
C PHE A 457 6.89 5.79 0.13
N ASN A 458 6.99 4.82 1.03
CA ASN A 458 7.91 4.80 2.17
C ASN A 458 7.79 5.96 3.17
N GLY A 459 6.90 6.93 2.94
CA GLY A 459 6.64 8.03 3.85
C GLY A 459 5.97 7.62 5.17
N VAL A 460 6.13 8.44 6.21
CA VAL A 460 5.66 8.15 7.58
C VAL A 460 4.15 7.95 7.64
N VAL A 461 3.41 8.74 6.86
CA VAL A 461 1.94 8.66 6.74
C VAL A 461 1.49 7.88 5.50
N GLY A 462 2.44 7.21 4.86
CA GLY A 462 2.29 6.46 3.63
C GLY A 462 2.19 4.96 3.82
N TYR A 463 2.76 4.22 2.88
CA TYR A 463 2.87 2.76 2.87
C TYR A 463 4.31 2.34 2.59
N SER A 464 4.72 1.19 3.10
CA SER A 464 6.10 0.73 3.02
C SER A 464 6.31 -0.33 1.95
N ALA A 465 7.33 -0.17 1.10
CA ALA A 465 7.77 -1.22 0.18
C ALA A 465 8.22 -2.50 0.94
N LEU A 466 8.70 -2.34 2.18
CA LEU A 466 9.13 -3.44 3.05
C LEU A 466 7.97 -4.26 3.59
N GLU A 467 6.79 -3.67 3.75
CA GLU A 467 5.59 -4.41 4.11
C GLU A 467 4.96 -5.12 2.91
N GLY A 468 5.27 -4.64 1.70
CA GLY A 468 4.82 -5.22 0.43
C GLY A 468 3.31 -5.37 0.32
N GLY A 469 2.54 -4.49 0.96
CA GLY A 469 1.07 -4.46 0.92
C GLY A 469 0.53 -3.61 -0.25
N ARG A 470 1.22 -2.53 -0.60
CA ARG A 470 0.87 -1.60 -1.67
C ARG A 470 2.14 -0.90 -2.15
N TYR A 471 2.21 -0.57 -3.45
CA TYR A 471 3.36 0.09 -4.08
C TYR A 471 2.97 1.30 -4.96
N ALA A 472 1.68 1.49 -5.21
CA ALA A 472 1.14 2.60 -5.97
C ALA A 472 -0.25 3.00 -5.44
N GLY A 473 -0.68 4.22 -5.74
CA GLY A 473 -1.98 4.73 -5.33
C GLY A 473 -1.99 5.30 -3.92
N LEU A 474 -3.18 5.25 -3.31
CA LEU A 474 -3.41 5.79 -1.98
C LEU A 474 -3.16 4.72 -0.91
N GLY A 475 -2.36 5.06 0.10
CA GLY A 475 -2.28 4.31 1.34
C GLY A 475 -3.56 4.45 2.18
N THR A 476 -3.71 3.63 3.22
CA THR A 476 -4.88 3.65 4.12
C THR A 476 -5.12 5.04 4.72
N VAL A 477 -4.06 5.70 5.19
CA VAL A 477 -4.15 7.01 5.82
C VAL A 477 -4.40 8.11 4.78
N GLY A 478 -3.67 8.06 3.66
CA GLY A 478 -3.89 8.95 2.51
C GLY A 478 -5.33 8.89 2.00
N LEU A 479 -5.90 7.68 1.87
CA LEU A 479 -7.29 7.47 1.47
C LEU A 479 -8.27 8.13 2.45
N GLY A 480 -8.11 7.90 3.75
CA GLY A 480 -8.99 8.50 4.77
C GLY A 480 -8.98 10.03 4.72
N VAL A 481 -7.79 10.63 4.65
CA VAL A 481 -7.64 12.10 4.55
C VAL A 481 -8.15 12.64 3.21
N PHE A 482 -7.95 11.93 2.11
CA PHE A 482 -8.45 12.35 0.80
C PHE A 482 -9.98 12.27 0.70
N ILE A 483 -10.60 11.21 1.24
CA ILE A 483 -12.07 11.09 1.35
C ILE A 483 -12.62 12.27 2.16
N ALA A 484 -12.06 12.51 3.34
CA ALA A 484 -12.49 13.58 4.23
C ALA A 484 -12.30 14.97 3.60
N GLY A 485 -11.12 15.24 3.06
CA GLY A 485 -10.77 16.50 2.43
C GLY A 485 -11.65 16.79 1.22
N SER A 486 -11.80 15.85 0.29
CA SER A 486 -12.53 16.06 -0.96
C SER A 486 -14.02 16.28 -0.72
N LEU A 487 -14.64 15.48 0.17
CA LEU A 487 -16.06 15.64 0.51
C LEU A 487 -16.33 16.92 1.30
N LEU A 488 -15.47 17.28 2.26
CA LEU A 488 -15.60 18.56 2.99
C LEU A 488 -15.38 19.77 2.08
N SER A 489 -14.42 19.70 1.15
CA SER A 489 -14.20 20.73 0.12
C SER A 489 -15.42 20.87 -0.79
N GLY A 490 -15.99 19.74 -1.24
CA GLY A 490 -17.24 19.70 -2.00
C GLY A 490 -18.40 20.30 -1.21
N GLY A 491 -18.51 20.00 0.08
CA GLY A 491 -19.53 20.56 0.98
C GLY A 491 -19.39 22.07 1.19
N TRP A 492 -18.16 22.56 1.35
CA TRP A 492 -17.85 23.98 1.49
C TRP A 492 -18.15 24.76 0.21
N LEU A 493 -17.68 24.30 -0.95
CA LEU A 493 -17.97 24.92 -2.25
C LEU A 493 -19.46 24.88 -2.59
N ALA A 494 -20.12 23.75 -2.33
CA ALA A 494 -21.55 23.61 -2.54
C ALA A 494 -22.36 24.59 -1.68
N GLN A 495 -21.86 25.00 -0.51
CA GLN A 495 -22.56 25.98 0.31
C GLN A 495 -22.56 27.40 -0.30
N GLN A 496 -21.57 27.72 -1.14
CA GLN A 496 -21.43 29.03 -1.77
C GLN A 496 -22.38 29.22 -2.96
N VAL A 497 -22.98 28.13 -3.46
CA VAL A 497 -23.92 28.17 -4.58
C VAL A 497 -25.37 28.05 -4.11
N ARG A 498 -26.29 28.50 -4.98
CA ARG A 498 -27.74 28.37 -4.78
C ARG A 498 -28.14 26.90 -4.59
N ARG A 499 -29.19 26.68 -3.79
CA ARG A 499 -29.67 25.34 -3.35
C ARG A 499 -29.81 24.30 -4.47
N ALA A 500 -30.22 24.70 -5.66
CA ALA A 500 -30.41 23.80 -6.81
C ALA A 500 -29.10 23.24 -7.38
N TRP A 501 -27.97 23.95 -7.20
CA TRP A 501 -26.67 23.59 -7.77
C TRP A 501 -25.75 22.85 -6.78
N ARG A 502 -26.14 22.77 -5.51
CA ARG A 502 -25.35 22.10 -4.45
C ARG A 502 -24.99 20.65 -4.79
N PRO A 503 -25.94 19.81 -5.26
CA PRO A 503 -25.62 18.43 -5.63
C PRO A 503 -24.65 18.34 -6.79
N MET A 504 -24.74 19.27 -7.75
CA MET A 504 -23.84 19.29 -8.89
C MET A 504 -22.40 19.63 -8.49
N VAL A 505 -22.21 20.62 -7.61
CA VAL A 505 -20.86 20.95 -7.09
C VAL A 505 -20.29 19.81 -6.26
N MET A 506 -21.11 19.19 -5.40
CA MET A 506 -20.69 18.02 -4.62
C MET A 506 -20.25 16.86 -5.53
N VAL A 507 -21.04 16.53 -6.55
CA VAL A 507 -20.73 15.49 -7.53
C VAL A 507 -19.52 15.84 -8.39
N ALA A 508 -19.32 17.10 -8.76
CA ALA A 508 -18.15 17.51 -9.53
C ALA A 508 -16.85 17.30 -8.74
N VAL A 509 -16.80 17.77 -7.49
CA VAL A 509 -15.61 17.64 -6.62
C VAL A 509 -15.38 16.19 -6.22
N GLY A 510 -16.42 15.52 -5.69
CA GLY A 510 -16.30 14.13 -5.27
C GLY A 510 -16.10 13.17 -6.45
N GLY A 511 -16.70 13.45 -7.60
CA GLY A 511 -16.51 12.66 -8.83
C GLY A 511 -15.08 12.76 -9.35
N ALA A 512 -14.48 13.95 -9.34
CA ALA A 512 -13.06 14.12 -9.63
C ALA A 512 -12.18 13.31 -8.65
N ALA A 513 -12.52 13.31 -7.36
CA ALA A 513 -11.82 12.51 -6.36
C ALA A 513 -11.98 10.99 -6.61
N VAL A 514 -13.17 10.51 -7.00
CA VAL A 514 -13.38 9.10 -7.41
C VAL A 514 -12.51 8.73 -8.61
N VAL A 515 -12.39 9.62 -9.60
CA VAL A 515 -11.51 9.42 -10.76
C VAL A 515 -10.05 9.32 -10.33
N VAL A 516 -9.58 10.21 -9.44
CA VAL A 516 -8.20 10.17 -8.92
C VAL A 516 -7.91 8.85 -8.19
N VAL A 517 -8.82 8.39 -7.32
CA VAL A 517 -8.65 7.15 -6.54
C VAL A 517 -8.74 5.89 -7.41
N GLY A 518 -9.70 5.87 -8.34
CA GLY A 518 -9.97 4.72 -9.21
C GLY A 518 -9.07 4.65 -10.44
N SER A 519 -8.33 5.72 -10.75
CA SER A 519 -7.52 5.81 -11.96
C SER A 519 -6.45 4.71 -12.01
N PRO A 520 -6.41 3.92 -13.09
CA PRO A 520 -5.39 2.93 -13.30
C PRO A 520 -3.98 3.50 -13.51
N TYR A 521 -3.86 4.78 -13.90
CA TYR A 521 -2.58 5.48 -14.07
C TYR A 521 -1.94 5.89 -12.74
N PHE A 522 -2.77 6.11 -11.72
CA PHE A 522 -2.31 6.58 -10.42
C PHE A 522 -2.20 5.46 -9.38
N GLY A 523 -2.33 4.19 -9.78
CA GLY A 523 -2.16 3.02 -8.91
C GLY A 523 -3.45 2.29 -8.51
N SER A 524 -4.59 2.59 -9.16
CA SER A 524 -5.93 1.96 -9.00
C SER A 524 -6.26 1.42 -7.61
N ASP A 525 -7.03 2.17 -6.83
CA ASP A 525 -7.64 1.66 -5.60
C ASP A 525 -9.15 1.44 -5.77
N SER A 526 -9.52 0.27 -6.32
CA SER A 526 -10.93 -0.06 -6.58
C SER A 526 -11.79 -0.01 -5.31
N ILE A 527 -11.24 -0.42 -4.16
CA ILE A 527 -11.96 -0.41 -2.88
C ILE A 527 -12.21 1.03 -2.43
N GLY A 528 -11.17 1.88 -2.44
CA GLY A 528 -11.31 3.30 -2.15
C GLY A 528 -12.28 4.01 -3.10
N ALA A 529 -12.27 3.67 -4.39
CA ALA A 529 -13.19 4.25 -5.38
C ALA A 529 -14.65 3.87 -5.12
N ILE A 530 -14.93 2.60 -4.79
CA ILE A 530 -16.27 2.12 -4.40
C ILE A 530 -16.74 2.84 -3.12
N ALA A 531 -15.86 2.90 -2.11
CA ALA A 531 -16.15 3.52 -0.83
C ALA A 531 -16.47 5.02 -0.97
N LEU A 532 -15.62 5.76 -1.68
CA LEU A 532 -15.82 7.18 -1.95
C LEU A 532 -17.07 7.44 -2.79
N THR A 533 -17.39 6.58 -3.76
CA THR A 533 -18.63 6.67 -4.55
C THR A 533 -19.87 6.52 -3.67
N ALA A 534 -19.88 5.55 -2.75
CA ALA A 534 -20.98 5.36 -1.81
C ALA A 534 -21.16 6.58 -0.90
N GLY A 535 -20.07 7.09 -0.32
CA GLY A 535 -20.08 8.31 0.48
C GLY A 535 -20.54 9.54 -0.30
N LEU A 536 -20.06 9.72 -1.54
CA LEU A 536 -20.45 10.79 -2.44
C LEU A 536 -21.94 10.73 -2.78
N SER A 537 -22.48 9.55 -3.03
CA SER A 537 -23.90 9.36 -3.35
C SER A 537 -24.79 9.81 -2.20
N ILE A 538 -24.42 9.48 -0.96
CA ILE A 538 -25.12 9.94 0.24
C ILE A 538 -24.95 11.46 0.42
N ALA A 539 -23.74 11.98 0.23
CA ALA A 539 -23.48 13.42 0.33
C ALA A 539 -24.30 14.22 -0.71
N ALA A 540 -24.36 13.77 -1.96
CA ALA A 540 -25.15 14.39 -3.01
C ALA A 540 -26.66 14.37 -2.68
N ALA A 541 -27.16 13.28 -2.10
CA ALA A 541 -28.56 13.16 -1.69
C ALA A 541 -28.95 14.12 -0.54
N ILE A 542 -28.05 14.36 0.42
CA ILE A 542 -28.30 15.19 1.61
C ILE A 542 -28.03 16.68 1.34
N CYS A 543 -27.10 17.03 0.46
CA CYS A 543 -26.63 18.42 0.28
C CYS A 543 -27.69 19.40 -0.23
N SER A 544 -28.75 18.89 -0.88
CA SER A 544 -29.92 19.67 -1.30
C SER A 544 -30.80 20.15 -0.14
N GLY A 545 -30.52 19.71 1.10
CA GLY A 545 -31.29 20.01 2.29
C GLY A 545 -32.51 19.10 2.47
N GLY A 546 -33.02 19.05 3.70
CA GLY A 546 -34.09 18.13 4.14
C GLY A 546 -33.55 16.83 4.74
N TRP A 547 -34.45 15.93 5.11
CA TRP A 547 -34.11 14.60 5.64
C TRP A 547 -33.81 13.62 4.51
N LEU A 548 -33.04 12.57 4.82
CA LEU A 548 -32.80 11.46 3.90
C LEU A 548 -34.11 10.65 3.76
N THR A 549 -34.82 10.84 2.66
CA THR A 549 -36.01 10.03 2.37
C THR A 549 -35.60 8.64 1.89
N VAL A 550 -36.45 7.64 2.12
CA VAL A 550 -36.24 6.26 1.62
C VAL A 550 -35.96 6.25 0.12
N SER A 551 -36.66 7.09 -0.65
CA SER A 551 -36.42 7.22 -2.09
C SER A 551 -35.02 7.74 -2.43
N ARG A 552 -34.52 8.75 -1.72
CA ARG A 552 -33.18 9.31 -1.94
C ARG A 552 -32.10 8.29 -1.56
N LEU A 553 -32.32 7.56 -0.47
CA LEU A 553 -31.43 6.47 -0.07
C LEU A 553 -31.42 5.36 -1.13
N ALA A 554 -32.57 4.91 -1.60
CA ALA A 554 -32.67 3.91 -2.65
C ALA A 554 -31.92 4.34 -3.93
N TRP A 555 -32.10 5.58 -4.38
CA TRP A 555 -31.38 6.11 -5.54
C TRP A 555 -29.86 6.20 -5.31
N ALA A 556 -29.42 6.61 -4.12
CA ALA A 556 -28.00 6.65 -3.76
C ALA A 556 -27.38 5.24 -3.72
N THR A 557 -28.09 4.26 -3.16
CA THR A 557 -27.66 2.86 -3.13
C THR A 557 -27.61 2.27 -4.53
N MET A 558 -28.63 2.51 -5.36
CA MET A 558 -28.63 2.06 -6.76
C MET A 558 -27.49 2.70 -7.56
N ALA A 559 -27.20 3.98 -7.34
CA ALA A 559 -26.06 4.66 -7.95
C ALA A 559 -24.73 4.00 -7.57
N GLY A 560 -24.49 3.81 -6.27
CA GLY A 560 -23.27 3.17 -5.77
C GLY A 560 -23.12 1.74 -6.26
N LEU A 561 -24.22 0.97 -6.30
CA LEU A 561 -24.23 -0.40 -6.82
C LEU A 561 -23.95 -0.43 -8.32
N ALA A 562 -24.57 0.46 -9.11
CA ALA A 562 -24.33 0.54 -10.55
C ALA A 562 -22.87 0.86 -10.87
N VAL A 563 -22.25 1.77 -10.12
CA VAL A 563 -20.82 2.09 -10.25
C VAL A 563 -19.96 0.89 -9.87
N THR A 564 -20.25 0.23 -8.75
CA THR A 564 -19.53 -0.98 -8.30
C THR A 564 -19.61 -2.11 -9.33
N ILE A 565 -20.79 -2.35 -9.90
CA ILE A 565 -21.00 -3.34 -10.96
C ILE A 565 -20.24 -2.92 -12.22
N GLY A 566 -20.27 -1.64 -12.59
CA GLY A 566 -19.48 -1.11 -13.71
C GLY A 566 -17.98 -1.38 -13.53
N PHE A 567 -17.44 -1.07 -12.35
CA PHE A 567 -16.05 -1.39 -11.97
C PHE A 567 -15.76 -2.89 -12.09
N ALA A 568 -16.62 -3.73 -11.52
CA ALA A 568 -16.48 -5.19 -11.55
C ALA A 568 -16.45 -5.75 -12.99
N VAL A 569 -17.37 -5.29 -13.85
CA VAL A 569 -17.45 -5.76 -15.24
C VAL A 569 -16.22 -5.33 -16.05
N VAL A 570 -15.78 -4.07 -15.90
CA VAL A 570 -14.57 -3.58 -16.58
C VAL A 570 -13.34 -4.38 -16.14
N ASP A 571 -13.20 -4.63 -14.83
CA ASP A 571 -12.03 -5.32 -14.30
C ASP A 571 -12.04 -6.83 -14.62
N LEU A 572 -13.20 -7.49 -14.65
CA LEU A 572 -13.32 -8.90 -15.00
C LEU A 572 -13.08 -9.20 -16.48
N ARG A 573 -13.41 -8.26 -17.37
CA ARG A 573 -13.17 -8.40 -18.82
C ARG A 573 -11.68 -8.31 -19.20
N ARG A 574 -10.82 -7.88 -18.28
CA ARG A 574 -9.37 -7.81 -18.51
C ARG A 574 -8.75 -9.21 -18.58
N PRO A 575 -7.64 -9.35 -19.34
CA PRO A 575 -6.79 -10.53 -19.27
C PRO A 575 -6.44 -10.85 -17.82
N ALA A 576 -6.38 -12.13 -17.46
CA ALA A 576 -6.19 -12.53 -16.08
C ALA A 576 -4.93 -11.90 -15.45
N ALA A 577 -3.86 -11.71 -16.25
CA ALA A 577 -2.62 -11.03 -15.86
C ALA A 577 -2.79 -9.57 -15.38
N GLU A 578 -3.82 -8.88 -15.87
CA GLU A 578 -4.00 -7.43 -15.72
C GLU A 578 -5.19 -7.04 -14.83
N ARG A 579 -5.93 -8.04 -14.32
CA ARG A 579 -7.07 -7.81 -13.42
C ARG A 579 -6.60 -7.13 -12.13
N GLY A 580 -7.32 -6.08 -11.73
CA GLY A 580 -7.17 -5.41 -10.45
C GLY A 580 -7.59 -6.30 -9.27
N SER A 581 -7.58 -5.73 -8.06
CA SER A 581 -7.96 -6.44 -6.84
C SER A 581 -9.41 -6.93 -6.88
N LEU A 582 -10.33 -6.12 -7.41
CA LEU A 582 -11.75 -6.44 -7.50
C LEU A 582 -12.03 -7.61 -8.46
N GLY A 583 -11.47 -7.56 -9.67
CA GLY A 583 -11.60 -8.62 -10.67
C GLY A 583 -10.96 -9.92 -10.20
N ARG A 584 -9.83 -9.87 -9.48
CA ARG A 584 -9.21 -11.05 -8.86
C ARG A 584 -10.08 -11.64 -7.75
N PHE A 585 -10.68 -10.81 -6.90
CA PHE A 585 -11.59 -11.28 -5.86
C PHE A 585 -12.84 -11.96 -6.46
N LEU A 586 -13.44 -11.36 -7.48
CA LEU A 586 -14.60 -11.93 -8.17
C LEU A 586 -14.26 -13.21 -8.92
N ALA A 587 -13.07 -13.29 -9.53
CA ALA A 587 -12.57 -14.54 -10.12
C ALA A 587 -12.35 -15.62 -9.04
N ALA A 588 -11.75 -15.27 -7.90
CA ALA A 588 -11.56 -16.19 -6.78
C ALA A 588 -12.90 -16.68 -6.20
N LEU A 589 -13.93 -15.83 -6.14
CA LEU A 589 -15.28 -16.26 -5.77
C LEU A 589 -15.87 -17.28 -6.76
N GLY A 590 -15.69 -17.05 -8.06
CA GLY A 590 -16.11 -17.99 -9.10
C GLY A 590 -15.36 -19.33 -9.05
N ASP A 591 -14.09 -19.29 -8.67
CA ASP A 591 -13.21 -20.48 -8.55
C ASP A 591 -13.31 -21.19 -7.20
N GLY A 592 -14.18 -20.73 -6.28
CA GLY A 592 -14.35 -21.33 -4.94
C GLY A 592 -13.26 -20.97 -3.92
N THR A 593 -12.27 -20.14 -4.28
CA THR A 593 -11.17 -19.70 -3.41
C THR A 593 -11.43 -18.34 -2.72
N GLY A 594 -12.60 -17.74 -2.97
CA GLY A 594 -13.00 -16.45 -2.39
C GLY A 594 -13.02 -16.42 -0.86
N GLY A 595 -13.30 -17.57 -0.21
CA GLY A 595 -13.28 -17.72 1.25
C GLY A 595 -11.93 -17.38 1.88
N LEU A 596 -10.82 -17.72 1.22
CA LEU A 596 -9.47 -17.39 1.69
C LEU A 596 -9.21 -15.88 1.68
N THR A 597 -9.69 -15.18 0.65
CA THR A 597 -9.57 -13.72 0.57
C THR A 597 -10.41 -13.02 1.63
N MET A 598 -11.62 -13.52 1.89
CA MET A 598 -12.47 -13.02 2.97
C MET A 598 -11.84 -13.28 4.35
N HIS A 599 -11.31 -14.48 4.57
CA HIS A 599 -10.61 -14.81 5.82
C HIS A 599 -9.41 -13.89 6.05
N ARG A 600 -8.55 -13.67 5.04
CA ARG A 600 -7.43 -12.70 5.09
C ARG A 600 -7.88 -11.30 5.46
N SER A 601 -8.91 -10.80 4.77
CA SER A 601 -9.41 -9.46 5.03
C SER A 601 -9.98 -9.37 6.46
N SER A 602 -10.62 -10.43 6.94
CA SER A 602 -11.16 -10.49 8.30
C SER A 602 -10.07 -10.55 9.37
N THR A 603 -9.05 -11.38 9.22
CA THR A 603 -7.93 -11.45 10.18
C THR A 603 -7.15 -10.14 10.20
N SER A 604 -6.86 -9.58 9.03
CA SER A 604 -6.22 -8.26 8.90
C SER A 604 -7.05 -7.16 9.57
N ASN A 605 -8.38 -7.18 9.40
CA ASN A 605 -9.26 -6.24 10.09
C ASN A 605 -9.17 -6.37 11.61
N ILE A 606 -9.17 -7.60 12.15
CA ILE A 606 -9.09 -7.82 13.61
C ILE A 606 -7.74 -7.35 14.16
N GLU A 607 -6.64 -7.73 13.51
CA GLU A 607 -5.28 -7.33 13.91
C GLU A 607 -5.12 -5.80 13.88
N THR A 608 -5.61 -5.16 12.82
CA THR A 608 -5.55 -3.69 12.68
C THR A 608 -6.42 -3.02 13.73
N LEU A 609 -7.63 -3.54 13.99
CA LEU A 609 -8.54 -2.99 14.99
C LEU A 609 -7.92 -2.99 16.40
N ILE A 610 -7.17 -4.03 16.76
CA ILE A 610 -6.57 -4.18 18.09
C ILE A 610 -5.27 -3.38 18.23
N ASN A 611 -4.41 -3.41 17.21
CA ASN A 611 -3.04 -2.93 17.34
C ASN A 611 -2.79 -1.53 16.77
N SER A 612 -3.76 -0.94 16.06
CA SER A 612 -3.57 0.36 15.42
C SER A 612 -3.91 1.55 16.33
N PRO A 613 -2.99 2.54 16.47
CA PRO A 613 -3.30 3.82 17.14
C PRO A 613 -4.42 4.61 16.44
N LEU A 614 -4.63 4.42 15.13
CA LEU A 614 -5.69 5.11 14.39
C LEU A 614 -7.07 4.61 14.81
N THR A 615 -7.20 3.37 15.28
CA THR A 615 -8.44 2.87 15.89
C THR A 615 -8.83 3.71 17.11
N ILE A 616 -7.86 4.10 17.94
CA ILE A 616 -8.10 4.97 19.11
C ILE A 616 -8.66 6.31 18.65
N LEU A 617 -8.09 6.90 17.60
CA LEU A 617 -8.58 8.15 17.02
C LEU A 617 -10.00 8.01 16.46
N ALA A 618 -10.30 6.92 15.75
CA ALA A 618 -11.63 6.65 15.23
C ALA A 618 -12.68 6.56 16.36
N LEU A 619 -12.39 5.79 17.41
CA LEU A 619 -13.27 5.58 18.55
C LEU A 619 -13.43 6.84 19.41
N ALA A 620 -12.32 7.51 19.74
CA ALA A 620 -12.35 8.74 20.53
C ALA A 620 -13.04 9.88 19.76
N GLY A 621 -12.80 9.98 18.45
CA GLY A 621 -13.47 10.92 17.57
C GLY A 621 -14.97 10.67 17.50
N ALA A 622 -15.39 9.42 17.31
CA ALA A 622 -16.80 9.03 17.33
C ALA A 622 -17.45 9.34 18.69
N ALA A 623 -16.76 9.04 19.80
CA ALA A 623 -17.22 9.35 21.14
C ALA A 623 -17.38 10.88 21.35
N LEU A 624 -16.41 11.69 20.92
CA LEU A 624 -16.51 13.15 21.00
C LEU A 624 -17.71 13.67 20.18
N VAL A 625 -17.87 13.18 18.96
CA VAL A 625 -19.01 13.56 18.11
C VAL A 625 -20.33 13.22 18.80
N TRP A 626 -20.47 11.99 19.31
CA TRP A 626 -21.70 11.49 19.93
C TRP A 626 -22.02 12.14 21.29
N PHE A 627 -21.06 12.15 22.20
CA PHE A 627 -21.26 12.58 23.59
C PHE A 627 -21.10 14.07 23.81
N ALA A 628 -20.45 14.79 22.90
CA ALA A 628 -20.23 16.23 23.04
C ALA A 628 -20.85 17.03 21.90
N LEU A 629 -20.41 16.83 20.66
CA LEU A 629 -20.75 17.73 19.56
C LEU A 629 -22.23 17.64 19.15
N LEU A 630 -22.82 16.44 19.12
CA LEU A 630 -24.24 16.24 18.80
C LEU A 630 -25.18 16.62 19.95
N GLN A 631 -24.66 16.89 21.15
CA GLN A 631 -25.49 17.34 22.26
C GLN A 631 -26.07 18.74 21.99
N PRO A 632 -27.17 19.13 22.66
CA PRO A 632 -27.80 20.44 22.47
C PRO A 632 -26.87 21.65 22.75
N TRP A 633 -25.77 21.41 23.46
CA TRP A 633 -24.75 22.39 23.82
C TRP A 633 -23.49 22.29 22.94
N GLY A 634 -23.33 21.23 22.14
CA GLY A 634 -22.14 20.98 21.34
C GLY A 634 -22.08 21.70 20.00
N GLY A 635 -23.15 22.35 19.56
CA GLY A 635 -23.19 23.19 18.36
C GLY A 635 -23.28 22.46 17.02
N LEU A 636 -22.98 21.16 16.94
CA LEU A 636 -22.94 20.43 15.66
C LEU A 636 -24.33 20.23 15.04
N MET A 637 -25.35 19.96 15.84
CA MET A 637 -26.74 19.92 15.35
C MET A 637 -27.18 21.26 14.75
N ARG A 638 -26.70 22.37 15.33
CA ARG A 638 -26.95 23.71 14.80
C ARG A 638 -26.19 23.96 13.52
N LEU A 639 -24.90 23.59 13.45
CA LEU A 639 -24.08 23.62 12.23
C LEU A 639 -24.79 22.87 11.10
N PHE A 640 -25.29 21.66 11.39
CA PHE A 640 -26.01 20.81 10.45
C PHE A 640 -27.36 21.39 9.99
N GLY A 641 -28.04 22.15 10.83
CA GLY A 641 -29.25 22.88 10.47
C GLY A 641 -28.97 24.05 9.52
N ILE A 642 -27.93 24.83 9.80
CA ILE A 642 -27.57 26.04 9.01
C ILE A 642 -26.89 25.65 7.70
N TYR A 643 -26.00 24.66 7.74
CA TYR A 643 -25.13 24.25 6.63
C TYR A 643 -25.36 22.77 6.27
N PRO A 644 -26.45 22.45 5.53
CA PRO A 644 -26.80 21.07 5.21
C PRO A 644 -25.77 20.38 4.29
N THR A 645 -24.94 21.12 3.58
CA THR A 645 -23.86 20.57 2.74
C THR A 645 -22.71 20.00 3.58
N ILE A 646 -22.42 20.60 4.74
CA ILE A 646 -21.40 20.11 5.67
C ILE A 646 -21.88 18.84 6.37
N ARG A 647 -23.16 18.81 6.79
CA ARG A 647 -23.80 17.56 7.26
C ARG A 647 -23.68 16.45 6.23
N ALA A 648 -23.96 16.77 4.96
CA ALA A 648 -23.88 15.82 3.87
C ALA A 648 -22.45 15.29 3.66
N ALA A 649 -21.45 16.18 3.65
CA ALA A 649 -20.05 15.83 3.51
C ALA A 649 -19.54 14.94 4.65
N MET A 650 -19.86 15.26 5.90
CA MET A 650 -19.46 14.46 7.07
C MET A 650 -20.14 13.08 7.08
N ALA A 651 -21.44 13.01 6.76
CA ALA A 651 -22.14 11.73 6.65
C ALA A 651 -21.57 10.85 5.52
N GLY A 652 -21.30 11.45 4.36
CA GLY A 652 -20.66 10.76 3.24
C GLY A 652 -19.25 10.28 3.59
N THR A 653 -18.47 11.09 4.32
CA THR A 653 -17.13 10.73 4.81
C THR A 653 -17.19 9.53 5.74
N GLY A 654 -18.12 9.52 6.71
CA GLY A 654 -18.30 8.39 7.63
C GLY A 654 -18.65 7.09 6.89
N VAL A 655 -19.55 7.15 5.91
CA VAL A 655 -19.91 5.97 5.10
C VAL A 655 -18.73 5.49 4.25
N ALA A 656 -18.05 6.40 3.55
CA ALA A 656 -16.90 6.04 2.72
C ALA A 656 -15.76 5.47 3.57
N ALA A 657 -15.43 6.08 4.72
CA ALA A 657 -14.38 5.57 5.58
C ALA A 657 -14.71 4.19 6.16
N ALA A 658 -15.97 3.94 6.54
CA ALA A 658 -16.41 2.63 7.02
C ALA A 658 -16.34 1.56 5.93
N ILE A 659 -16.84 1.84 4.73
CA ILE A 659 -16.80 0.89 3.60
C ILE A 659 -15.34 0.63 3.19
N GLY A 660 -14.53 1.69 3.07
CA GLY A 660 -13.12 1.58 2.68
C GLY A 660 -12.29 0.79 3.69
N GLY A 661 -12.52 1.01 4.99
CA GLY A 661 -11.84 0.27 6.05
C GLY A 661 -12.20 -1.22 6.08
N VAL A 662 -13.50 -1.54 6.05
CA VAL A 662 -13.99 -2.93 6.12
C VAL A 662 -13.57 -3.73 4.89
N LEU A 663 -13.80 -3.21 3.69
CA LEU A 663 -13.46 -3.90 2.45
C LEU A 663 -11.94 -3.92 2.19
N GLY A 664 -11.21 -2.92 2.70
CA GLY A 664 -9.76 -2.80 2.53
C GLY A 664 -8.93 -3.63 3.49
N GLY A 665 -9.53 -4.34 4.45
CA GLY A 665 -8.79 -5.10 5.45
C GLY A 665 -8.05 -4.24 6.48
N SER A 666 -8.45 -2.97 6.63
CA SER A 666 -7.81 -1.96 7.50
C SER A 666 -8.72 -1.45 8.62
N ALA A 667 -9.84 -2.12 8.86
CA ALA A 667 -10.79 -1.85 9.94
C ALA A 667 -11.12 -0.37 10.13
N LEU A 668 -10.69 0.24 11.24
CA LEU A 668 -10.99 1.63 11.58
C LEU A 668 -9.88 2.61 11.19
N ASP A 669 -8.81 2.18 10.52
CA ASP A 669 -7.68 3.08 10.19
C ASP A 669 -8.08 4.18 9.20
N VAL A 670 -8.85 3.82 8.16
CA VAL A 670 -9.38 4.81 7.21
C VAL A 670 -10.29 5.82 7.94
N ALA A 671 -11.07 5.34 8.91
CA ALA A 671 -11.94 6.18 9.73
C ALA A 671 -11.16 7.04 10.73
N GLY A 672 -10.08 6.53 11.31
CA GLY A 672 -9.18 7.26 12.20
C GLY A 672 -8.44 8.36 11.46
N ALA A 673 -7.93 8.06 10.26
CA ALA A 673 -7.29 9.02 9.36
C ALA A 673 -8.26 10.12 8.91
N ALA A 674 -9.47 9.74 8.48
CA ALA A 674 -10.52 10.71 8.15
C ALA A 674 -10.94 11.54 9.37
N GLY A 675 -11.07 10.89 10.53
CA GLY A 675 -11.40 11.51 11.82
C GLY A 675 -10.36 12.52 12.27
N ALA A 676 -9.08 12.25 12.03
CA ALA A 676 -7.98 13.16 12.34
C ALA A 676 -8.12 14.52 11.64
N LEU A 677 -8.77 14.57 10.48
CA LEU A 677 -9.13 15.81 9.78
C LEU A 677 -10.52 16.31 10.21
N VAL A 678 -11.54 15.44 10.19
CA VAL A 678 -12.96 15.84 10.33
C VAL A 678 -13.30 16.28 11.74
N VAL A 679 -12.79 15.61 12.77
CA VAL A 679 -13.20 15.83 14.17
C VAL A 679 -12.73 17.20 14.68
N PRO A 680 -11.46 17.60 14.53
CA PRO A 680 -11.03 18.95 14.92
C PRO A 680 -11.79 20.03 14.15
N MET A 681 -12.06 19.79 12.86
CA MET A 681 -12.80 20.75 12.04
C MET A 681 -14.29 20.85 12.41
N ALA A 682 -14.92 19.75 12.80
CA ALA A 682 -16.28 19.73 13.34
C ALA A 682 -16.37 20.51 14.65
N ALA A 683 -15.41 20.33 15.55
CA ALA A 683 -15.30 21.07 16.79
C ALA A 683 -15.14 22.58 16.53
N LEU A 684 -14.20 22.97 15.65
CA LEU A 684 -13.98 24.38 15.28
C LEU A 684 -15.24 25.03 14.70
N ALA A 685 -15.86 24.40 13.71
CA ALA A 685 -17.06 24.93 13.08
C ALA A 685 -18.23 25.03 14.06
N SER A 686 -18.33 24.08 15.00
CA SER A 686 -19.36 24.10 16.04
C SER A 686 -19.15 25.23 17.04
N MET A 687 -17.92 25.48 17.50
CA MET A 687 -17.60 26.63 18.36
C MET A 687 -17.95 27.95 17.66
N ARG A 688 -17.55 28.13 16.40
CA ARG A 688 -17.86 29.36 15.66
C ARG A 688 -19.35 29.58 15.45
N VAL A 689 -20.13 28.51 15.22
CA VAL A 689 -21.60 28.62 15.11
C VAL A 689 -22.24 29.03 16.43
N LEU A 690 -21.67 28.65 17.57
CA LEU A 690 -22.15 29.06 18.89
C LEU A 690 -21.77 30.52 19.20
N ASP A 691 -20.59 30.96 18.80
CA ASP A 691 -20.11 32.34 19.05
C ASP A 691 -20.83 33.41 18.19
N HIS A 692 -21.27 33.06 16.98
CA HIS A 692 -22.00 33.97 16.08
C HIS A 692 -23.50 34.10 16.42
N SER A 693 -23.93 33.61 17.59
CA SER A 693 -25.30 33.75 18.10
C SER A 693 -25.37 34.55 19.39
#